data_AF-A0A4V1ZJ50-F1
#
_entry.id   AF-A0A4V1ZJ50-F1
#
_cell.length_a   1.000
_cell.length_b   1.000
_cell.length_c   1.000
_cell.angle_alpha   90.00
_cell.angle_beta   90.00
_cell.angle_gamma   90.00
#
_symmetry.space_group_name_H-M   'P 1'
#
loop_
_entity.id
_entity.type
_entity.pdbx_description
1 polymer ?
#
loop_
_entity_poly.entity_id
_entity_poly.type
_entity_poly.pdbx_seq_one_letter_code
_entity_poly.pdbx_strand_id
1 'polypeptide(L)'
;MKKVKYTYTWDPFPYLPLSTHKYYHILRSSIQNIQEIIEENKNKKHITFALRMLQDSYIPLTLIYNGLSKNVEVNRECIISIEECSDIFIDQNNINMKPNIRYSFHGGLLPDATHLLYYCNFWRNMKKRKILSFEEVMIYMFSKVTPWRCQNRSLSKTIVKDCFQRHEKMYDLVLSFLTCSMLGGYEHCNEYPSFGERCLIYDWMIARPIDKKIMITWFQTKENQPIIEYTCREYLLHLTNLVPSLRHNIVLRYKWDEIENSTISALDAFRKYIRENAGLKGSYTEWFATARHILKKIDISKRLKMKNNIPNPILFCHKMSNVFKKVDEIRILEKNIVTTELNVEEDKCIKDLIDIYAPKYELPLFILTETPIVAQKYISHDLTSGVFNKYRNPFAISSRVLDDLCNLIYDFYEERDFKQLSTFISSLSPYTYQKIRSFFTHLSDKYSVVIHQLPMHQYISQLKAMCKKYNKSRPKDLPSTAGVYYYSNSCGFKGSLVPLSNDKKIKSSCLNSFGSFNCTYSFEDDNVFCDHKKTNKSRRKNVSPSQHLEKDYIENTANTNVRSKCKNEICHAINMIGIVLEINNDFISLCNRCANPATYHPTRFHFGLFLCGKCSDDSENDFCVICHTTITKSRRRRQFSTKEVLDNSTDDIVLKQIWLCSSCIKKHKIDENENLPTLSSFLKLQDT
;
A
#
# COMPACT_ATOMS: atom_id res chain seq x y z
N MET A 1 9.54 -41.48 -28.53
CA MET A 1 9.75 -40.94 -27.16
C MET A 1 11.13 -41.35 -26.66
N LYS A 2 12.07 -40.42 -26.53
CA LYS A 2 13.36 -40.71 -25.90
C LYS A 2 13.13 -40.77 -24.38
N LYS A 3 13.33 -41.94 -23.75
CA LYS A 3 13.33 -42.09 -22.29
C LYS A 3 14.53 -41.31 -21.74
N VAL A 4 14.29 -40.09 -21.28
CA VAL A 4 15.29 -39.35 -20.49
C VAL A 4 15.35 -40.05 -19.12
N LYS A 5 16.48 -40.69 -18.81
CA LYS A 5 16.77 -41.20 -17.46
C LYS A 5 17.04 -40.00 -16.56
N TYR A 6 16.04 -39.53 -15.83
CA TYR A 6 16.24 -38.58 -14.75
C TYR A 6 16.73 -39.33 -13.51
N THR A 7 17.99 -39.12 -13.12
CA THR A 7 18.54 -39.59 -11.85
C THR A 7 18.10 -38.63 -10.73
N TYR A 8 16.82 -38.66 -10.38
CA TYR A 8 16.34 -37.99 -9.16
C TYR A 8 16.39 -39.01 -8.02
N THR A 9 17.50 -39.02 -7.27
CA THR A 9 17.79 -40.00 -6.20
C THR A 9 17.22 -39.59 -4.84
N TRP A 10 16.41 -38.52 -4.78
CA TRP A 10 15.77 -38.16 -3.52
C TRP A 10 14.64 -39.16 -3.22
N ASP A 11 14.98 -40.12 -2.38
CA ASP A 11 14.01 -40.93 -1.65
C ASP A 11 13.70 -40.18 -0.35
N PRO A 12 12.49 -39.65 -0.16
CA PRO A 12 12.15 -38.97 1.09
C PRO A 12 12.31 -39.86 2.32
N PHE A 13 12.39 -41.19 2.15
CA PHE A 13 12.39 -42.14 3.26
C PHE A 13 13.25 -43.37 2.92
N PRO A 14 14.59 -43.23 2.91
CA PRO A 14 15.50 -44.31 2.53
C PRO A 14 15.49 -45.50 3.51
N TYR A 15 14.78 -45.40 4.64
CA TYR A 15 14.81 -46.36 5.75
C TYR A 15 13.52 -47.17 5.91
N LEU A 16 12.46 -46.91 5.14
CA LEU A 16 11.22 -47.68 5.22
C LEU A 16 11.24 -48.88 4.25
N PRO A 17 10.94 -50.12 4.70
CA PRO A 17 10.81 -51.26 3.82
C PRO A 17 9.75 -50.98 2.76
N LEU A 18 10.13 -51.08 1.48
CA LEU A 18 9.25 -50.80 0.33
C LEU A 18 7.97 -51.67 0.31
N SER A 19 7.91 -52.77 1.06
CA SER A 19 6.82 -53.75 1.00
C SER A 19 5.60 -53.42 1.87
N THR A 20 5.65 -52.49 2.82
CA THR A 20 4.61 -52.40 3.88
C THR A 20 3.62 -51.22 3.79
N HIS A 21 3.82 -50.22 2.91
CA HIS A 21 2.95 -49.04 2.90
C HIS A 21 2.46 -48.62 1.51
N LYS A 22 1.25 -49.05 1.12
CA LYS A 22 0.59 -48.65 -0.15
C LYS A 22 0.45 -47.12 -0.30
N TYR A 23 0.06 -46.43 0.78
CA TYR A 23 -0.12 -44.97 0.78
C TYR A 23 1.19 -44.20 0.53
N TYR A 24 2.30 -44.75 1.02
CA TYR A 24 3.62 -44.19 0.80
C TYR A 24 4.01 -44.19 -0.68
N HIS A 25 3.77 -45.30 -1.38
CA HIS A 25 4.05 -45.40 -2.82
C HIS A 25 3.23 -44.42 -3.62
N ILE A 26 1.96 -44.23 -3.24
CA ILE A 26 1.07 -43.25 -3.87
C ILE A 26 1.59 -41.82 -3.64
N LEU A 27 2.00 -41.48 -2.41
CA LEU A 27 2.56 -40.19 -2.06
C LEU A 27 3.85 -39.91 -2.87
N ARG A 28 4.79 -40.84 -2.86
CA ARG A 28 6.06 -40.75 -3.60
C ARG A 28 5.81 -40.59 -5.10
N SER A 29 4.96 -41.44 -5.68
CA SER A 29 4.62 -41.37 -7.11
C SER A 29 3.94 -40.05 -7.45
N SER A 30 3.04 -39.53 -6.60
CA SER A 30 2.39 -38.24 -6.81
C SER A 30 3.39 -37.09 -6.82
N ILE A 31 4.32 -37.04 -5.86
CA ILE A 31 5.36 -36.01 -5.77
C ILE A 31 6.31 -36.09 -6.96
N GLN A 32 6.70 -37.30 -7.38
CA GLN A 32 7.57 -37.53 -8.54
C GLN A 32 6.88 -37.08 -9.84
N ASN A 33 5.62 -37.46 -10.06
CA ASN A 33 4.84 -37.02 -11.21
C ASN A 33 4.71 -35.48 -11.26
N ILE A 34 4.43 -34.83 -10.13
CA ILE A 34 4.39 -33.37 -10.06
C ILE A 34 5.76 -32.76 -10.41
N GLN A 35 6.86 -33.34 -9.90
CA GLN A 35 8.21 -32.88 -10.20
C GLN A 35 8.53 -33.01 -11.69
N GLU A 36 8.17 -34.13 -12.33
CA GLU A 36 8.35 -34.32 -13.78
C GLU A 36 7.61 -33.24 -14.58
N ILE A 37 6.34 -32.96 -14.23
CA ILE A 37 5.54 -31.92 -14.89
C ILE A 37 6.16 -30.52 -14.66
N ILE A 38 6.74 -30.27 -13.48
CA ILE A 38 7.47 -29.02 -13.20
C ILE A 38 8.67 -28.87 -14.14
N GLU A 39 9.48 -29.92 -14.31
CA GLU A 39 10.66 -29.90 -15.20
C GLU A 39 10.26 -29.69 -16.66
N GLU A 40 9.16 -30.30 -17.11
CA GLU A 40 8.58 -30.10 -18.45
C GLU A 40 8.11 -28.64 -18.66
N ASN A 41 7.68 -27.97 -17.59
CA ASN A 41 7.12 -26.62 -17.64
C ASN A 41 8.04 -25.55 -17.05
N LYS A 42 9.33 -25.82 -16.85
CA LYS A 42 10.28 -24.91 -16.16
C LYS A 42 10.37 -23.49 -16.73
N ASN A 43 10.00 -23.29 -17.99
CA ASN A 43 10.00 -21.98 -18.66
C ASN A 43 8.70 -21.18 -18.43
N LYS A 44 7.66 -21.78 -17.85
CA LYS A 44 6.34 -21.16 -17.62
C LYS A 44 6.15 -20.86 -16.14
N LYS A 45 6.69 -19.72 -15.69
CA LYS A 45 6.76 -19.32 -14.27
C LYS A 45 5.44 -19.52 -13.50
N HIS A 46 4.32 -19.02 -14.02
CA HIS A 46 3.00 -19.14 -13.39
C HIS A 46 2.59 -20.62 -13.16
N ILE A 47 2.84 -21.49 -14.14
CA ILE A 47 2.51 -22.92 -14.04
C ILE A 47 3.46 -23.61 -13.06
N THR A 48 4.76 -23.33 -13.16
CA THR A 48 5.76 -23.86 -12.21
C THR A 48 5.43 -23.47 -10.78
N PHE A 49 5.05 -22.21 -10.54
CA PHE A 49 4.63 -21.72 -9.24
C PHE A 49 3.40 -22.48 -8.73
N ALA A 50 2.33 -22.58 -9.52
CA ALA A 50 1.12 -23.31 -9.15
C ALA A 50 1.38 -24.80 -8.85
N LEU A 51 2.22 -25.46 -9.65
CA LEU A 51 2.60 -26.86 -9.44
C LEU A 51 3.45 -27.03 -8.18
N ARG A 52 4.33 -26.08 -7.84
CA ARG A 52 5.06 -26.09 -6.57
C ARG A 52 4.11 -25.91 -5.38
N MET A 53 3.09 -25.06 -5.49
CA MET A 53 2.06 -24.93 -4.45
C MET A 53 1.27 -26.22 -4.28
N LEU A 54 0.96 -26.92 -5.37
CA LEU A 54 0.36 -28.25 -5.32
C LEU A 54 1.32 -29.26 -4.66
N GLN A 55 2.60 -29.25 -5.03
CA GLN A 55 3.62 -30.11 -4.42
C GLN A 55 3.68 -29.89 -2.90
N ASP A 56 3.68 -28.64 -2.44
CA ASP A 56 3.73 -28.25 -1.02
C ASP A 56 2.57 -28.77 -0.19
N SER A 57 1.41 -28.97 -0.82
CA SER A 57 0.25 -29.51 -0.14
C SER A 57 0.45 -30.95 0.37
N TYR A 58 1.52 -31.61 -0.10
CA TYR A 58 1.98 -32.93 0.35
C TYR A 58 3.06 -32.88 1.44
N ILE A 59 3.59 -31.71 1.80
CA ILE A 59 4.67 -31.60 2.81
C ILE A 59 4.22 -32.06 4.20
N PRO A 60 3.06 -31.63 4.75
CA PRO A 60 2.63 -32.06 6.08
C PRO A 60 2.54 -33.59 6.22
N LEU A 61 1.94 -34.24 5.22
CA LEU A 61 1.88 -35.69 5.09
C LEU A 61 3.29 -36.31 5.10
N THR A 62 4.19 -35.75 4.28
CA THR A 62 5.57 -36.20 4.19
C THR A 62 6.31 -36.10 5.54
N LEU A 63 6.08 -35.02 6.29
CA LEU A 63 6.68 -34.81 7.61
C LEU A 63 6.18 -35.81 8.65
N ILE A 64 4.88 -36.11 8.65
CA ILE A 64 4.27 -37.10 9.55
C ILE A 64 4.88 -38.49 9.32
N TYR A 65 4.93 -38.95 8.06
CA TYR A 65 5.56 -40.23 7.73
C TYR A 65 7.04 -40.25 8.12
N ASN A 66 7.74 -39.11 8.02
CA ASN A 66 9.16 -39.00 8.37
C ASN A 66 9.36 -39.07 9.89
N GLY A 67 8.49 -38.41 10.66
CA GLY A 67 8.50 -38.45 12.12
C GLY A 67 8.24 -39.86 12.65
N LEU A 68 7.24 -40.55 12.09
CA LEU A 68 6.92 -41.95 12.44
C LEU A 68 8.10 -42.91 12.19
N SER A 69 8.92 -42.65 11.17
CA SER A 69 10.06 -43.51 10.83
C SER A 69 11.27 -43.37 11.77
N LYS A 70 11.38 -42.28 12.53
CA LYS A 70 12.61 -41.95 13.28
C LYS A 70 12.65 -42.42 14.74
N ASN A 71 11.60 -43.07 15.28
CA ASN A 71 11.50 -43.44 16.71
C ASN A 71 11.88 -42.30 17.68
N VAL A 72 11.78 -41.06 17.23
CA VAL A 72 11.93 -39.91 18.11
C VAL A 72 10.61 -39.84 18.87
N GLU A 73 10.66 -39.76 20.19
CA GLU A 73 9.56 -39.23 20.99
C GLU A 73 9.28 -37.83 20.44
N VAL A 74 8.48 -37.76 19.39
CA VAL A 74 7.96 -36.50 18.87
C VAL A 74 7.15 -35.99 20.02
N ASN A 75 7.67 -34.93 20.65
CA ASN A 75 7.06 -34.29 21.80
C ASN A 75 5.58 -34.11 21.45
N ARG A 76 4.70 -34.90 22.09
CA ARG A 76 3.25 -34.87 21.80
C ARG A 76 2.70 -33.45 21.98
N GLU A 77 3.43 -32.62 22.72
CA GLU A 77 3.17 -31.20 22.88
C GLU A 77 3.47 -30.32 21.65
N CYS A 78 4.37 -30.69 20.73
CA CYS A 78 4.47 -30.02 19.42
C CYS A 78 3.47 -30.58 18.39
N ILE A 79 2.81 -31.69 18.73
CA ILE A 79 1.63 -32.22 18.04
C ILE A 79 0.35 -31.54 18.60
N ILE A 80 0.44 -30.63 19.59
CA ILE A 80 -0.74 -29.97 20.19
C ILE A 80 -1.53 -29.09 19.21
N SER A 81 -1.03 -28.69 18.05
CA SER A 81 -1.91 -28.11 17.02
C SER A 81 -2.51 -29.12 16.04
N ILE A 82 -2.08 -30.39 16.05
CA ILE A 82 -2.72 -31.48 15.31
C ILE A 82 -3.87 -32.09 16.12
N GLU A 83 -3.88 -32.02 17.45
CA GLU A 83 -5.06 -32.38 18.25
C GLU A 83 -6.15 -31.29 18.18
N GLU A 84 -5.82 -30.01 18.09
CA GLU A 84 -6.82 -28.96 17.77
C GLU A 84 -7.16 -28.93 16.26
N CYS A 85 -6.27 -29.41 15.39
CA CYS A 85 -6.63 -29.76 14.01
C CYS A 85 -7.22 -31.18 13.90
N SER A 86 -7.38 -31.95 14.98
CA SER A 86 -7.79 -33.36 14.88
C SER A 86 -9.27 -33.50 14.56
N ASP A 87 -10.07 -32.50 14.94
CA ASP A 87 -11.45 -32.38 14.48
C ASP A 87 -11.56 -32.17 12.95
N ILE A 88 -10.45 -31.81 12.28
CA ILE A 88 -10.37 -31.65 10.81
C ILE A 88 -9.52 -32.76 10.15
N PHE A 89 -8.64 -33.45 10.88
CA PHE A 89 -7.61 -34.31 10.28
C PHE A 89 -7.53 -35.75 10.79
N ILE A 90 -8.18 -36.09 11.90
CA ILE A 90 -8.17 -37.45 12.44
C ILE A 90 -9.58 -37.80 12.92
N ASP A 91 -10.46 -38.11 11.97
CA ASP A 91 -11.46 -39.14 12.28
C ASP A 91 -10.66 -40.42 12.50
N GLN A 92 -10.67 -40.93 13.73
CA GLN A 92 -9.79 -42.00 14.22
C GLN A 92 -9.92 -43.32 13.42
N ASN A 93 -10.84 -43.40 12.46
CA ASN A 93 -10.99 -44.51 11.53
C ASN A 93 -10.92 -44.12 10.04
N ASN A 94 -10.70 -42.85 9.68
CA ASN A 94 -10.60 -42.37 8.31
C ASN A 94 -9.63 -41.18 8.18
N ILE A 95 -8.35 -41.48 7.96
CA ILE A 95 -7.33 -40.50 7.57
C ILE A 95 -7.66 -39.99 6.16
N ASN A 96 -8.57 -39.02 6.06
CA ASN A 96 -8.88 -38.31 4.82
C ASN A 96 -7.87 -37.16 4.63
N MET A 97 -6.58 -37.45 4.74
CA MET A 97 -5.50 -36.49 4.53
C MET A 97 -5.36 -36.23 3.03
N LYS A 98 -6.28 -35.43 2.51
CA LYS A 98 -6.19 -34.92 1.14
C LYS A 98 -5.19 -33.76 1.13
N PRO A 99 -4.21 -33.77 0.22
CA PRO A 99 -3.36 -32.62 -0.04
C PRO A 99 -4.25 -31.40 -0.28
N ASN A 100 -4.01 -30.33 0.48
CA ASN A 100 -4.81 -29.12 0.38
C ASN A 100 -3.88 -27.91 0.28
N ILE A 101 -3.98 -27.25 -0.87
CA ILE A 101 -3.16 -26.08 -1.22
C ILE A 101 -3.29 -24.92 -0.24
N ARG A 102 -4.35 -24.88 0.57
CA ARG A 102 -4.51 -23.87 1.63
C ARG A 102 -3.48 -23.98 2.73
N TYR A 103 -2.83 -25.14 2.87
CA TYR A 103 -1.74 -25.34 3.83
C TYR A 103 -0.36 -25.17 3.18
N SER A 104 -0.32 -24.88 1.86
CA SER A 104 0.91 -24.53 1.17
C SER A 104 1.27 -23.08 1.47
N PHE A 105 2.38 -22.88 2.15
CA PHE A 105 2.86 -21.58 2.56
C PHE A 105 3.30 -20.73 1.36
N HIS A 106 2.63 -19.60 1.11
CA HIS A 106 2.87 -18.75 -0.05
C HIS A 106 2.50 -17.28 0.17
N GLY A 107 2.92 -16.40 -0.74
CA GLY A 107 2.74 -14.95 -0.62
C GLY A 107 1.29 -14.52 -0.42
N GLY A 108 0.34 -15.18 -1.09
CA GLY A 108 -1.10 -14.93 -0.90
C GLY A 108 -1.70 -15.35 0.45
N LEU A 109 -0.97 -16.07 1.32
CA LEU A 109 -1.39 -16.32 2.71
C LEU A 109 -0.86 -15.24 3.67
N LEU A 110 0.06 -14.39 3.21
CA LEU A 110 0.58 -13.29 4.02
C LEU A 110 -0.48 -12.17 4.14
N PRO A 111 -0.44 -11.36 5.22
CA PRO A 111 -1.48 -10.36 5.47
C PRO A 111 -1.55 -9.27 4.40
N ASP A 112 -2.70 -9.10 3.73
CA ASP A 112 -2.87 -8.04 2.73
C ASP A 112 -2.62 -6.65 3.31
N ALA A 113 -1.43 -6.12 3.00
CA ALA A 113 -0.95 -4.81 3.42
C ALA A 113 -0.85 -3.84 2.23
N THR A 114 -1.55 -4.11 1.12
CA THR A 114 -1.57 -3.23 -0.06
C THR A 114 -2.03 -1.81 0.29
N HIS A 115 -2.98 -1.70 1.20
CA HIS A 115 -3.49 -0.41 1.69
C HIS A 115 -2.44 0.43 2.44
N LEU A 116 -1.43 -0.21 3.04
CA LEU A 116 -0.32 0.47 3.74
C LEU A 116 0.69 1.10 2.78
N LEU A 117 0.73 0.66 1.51
CA LEU A 117 1.73 1.10 0.55
C LEU A 117 1.67 2.61 0.27
N TYR A 118 0.47 3.19 0.25
CA TYR A 118 0.30 4.64 0.05
C TYR A 118 0.88 5.49 1.19
N TYR A 119 1.06 4.89 2.36
CA TYR A 119 1.65 5.51 3.54
C TYR A 119 3.15 5.28 3.66
N CYS A 120 3.71 4.39 2.85
CA CYS A 120 5.15 4.16 2.84
C CYS A 120 5.87 5.39 2.25
N ASN A 121 7.15 5.55 2.60
CA ASN A 121 7.99 6.66 2.11
C ASN A 121 8.33 6.59 0.60
N PHE A 122 7.47 6.01 -0.24
CA PHE A 122 7.55 6.14 -1.69
C PHE A 122 7.31 7.56 -2.15
N TRP A 123 6.58 8.37 -1.37
CA TRP A 123 6.12 9.67 -1.85
C TRP A 123 6.83 10.81 -1.15
N ARG A 124 6.97 10.70 0.17
CA ARG A 124 7.45 11.76 1.04
C ARG A 124 8.19 11.18 2.23
N ASN A 125 8.94 12.05 2.88
CA ASN A 125 9.63 11.76 4.12
C ASN A 125 8.62 11.84 5.27
N MET A 126 8.03 10.72 5.69
CA MET A 126 7.13 10.71 6.86
C MET A 126 7.87 11.30 8.06
N LYS A 127 7.30 12.36 8.65
CA LYS A 127 7.75 12.92 9.94
C LYS A 127 7.78 11.77 10.96
N LYS A 128 8.68 11.85 11.95
CA LYS A 128 8.76 10.86 13.05
C LYS A 128 7.39 10.78 13.75
N ARG A 129 6.53 9.85 13.34
CA ARG A 129 5.29 9.54 14.05
C ARG A 129 5.65 8.71 15.26
N LYS A 130 4.92 8.89 16.37
CA LYS A 130 4.96 7.91 17.46
C LYS A 130 4.38 6.63 16.87
N ILE A 131 5.20 5.60 16.77
CA ILE A 131 4.79 4.29 16.27
C ILE A 131 4.00 3.63 17.40
N LEU A 132 2.67 3.63 17.29
CA LEU A 132 1.76 3.15 18.34
C LEU A 132 0.95 1.93 17.90
N SER A 133 0.59 1.85 16.62
CA SER A 133 -0.19 0.74 16.04
C SER A 133 0.67 -0.24 15.22
N PHE A 134 0.15 -1.45 15.04
CA PHE A 134 0.78 -2.49 14.22
C PHE A 134 0.95 -2.06 12.75
N GLU A 135 -0.04 -1.37 12.20
CA GLU A 135 -0.02 -0.84 10.84
C GLU A 135 1.06 0.24 10.67
N GLU A 136 1.23 1.11 11.67
CA GLU A 136 2.30 2.12 11.66
C GLU A 136 3.70 1.50 11.72
N VAL A 137 3.85 0.41 12.48
CA VAL A 137 5.07 -0.40 12.50
C VAL A 137 5.37 -0.97 11.12
N MET A 138 4.37 -1.57 10.48
CA MET A 138 4.46 -2.12 9.13
C MET A 138 4.85 -1.06 8.09
N ILE A 139 4.16 0.08 8.10
CA ILE A 139 4.47 1.24 7.25
C ILE A 139 5.92 1.69 7.48
N TYR A 140 6.37 1.74 8.73
CA TYR A 140 7.72 2.14 9.06
C TYR A 140 8.76 1.13 8.54
N MET A 141 8.52 -0.17 8.71
CA MET A 141 9.36 -1.25 8.17
C MET A 141 9.45 -1.18 6.65
N PHE A 142 8.32 -1.11 5.94
CA PHE A 142 8.30 -0.97 4.48
C PHE A 142 9.01 0.31 4.01
N SER A 143 8.79 1.41 4.72
CA SER A 143 9.50 2.67 4.49
C SER A 143 11.01 2.58 4.64
N LYS A 144 11.53 1.62 5.43
CA LYS A 144 12.97 1.42 5.61
C LYS A 144 13.59 0.54 4.53
N VAL A 145 12.82 -0.39 3.97
CA VAL A 145 13.28 -1.25 2.87
C VAL A 145 13.05 -0.62 1.49
N THR A 146 12.37 0.52 1.43
CA THR A 146 12.26 1.34 0.20
C THR A 146 13.61 1.97 -0.20
N PRO A 147 13.87 2.15 -1.51
CA PRO A 147 15.13 2.68 -2.02
C PRO A 147 15.51 4.05 -1.47
N TRP A 148 14.53 4.90 -1.15
CA TRP A 148 14.77 6.27 -0.70
C TRP A 148 15.48 6.36 0.67
N ARG A 149 15.28 5.36 1.54
CA ARG A 149 15.90 5.27 2.88
C ARG A 149 16.76 4.02 3.07
N CYS A 150 17.24 3.38 2.00
CA CYS A 150 18.17 2.25 2.06
C CYS A 150 19.57 2.69 2.55
N GLN A 151 19.63 3.27 3.75
CA GLN A 151 20.83 3.42 4.53
C GLN A 151 20.74 2.34 5.62
N ASN A 152 21.47 1.24 5.46
CA ASN A 152 21.48 0.03 6.30
C ASN A 152 21.72 0.27 7.82
N ARG A 153 21.84 1.52 8.29
CA ARG A 153 22.35 1.85 9.63
C ARG A 153 21.35 1.67 10.78
N SER A 154 20.10 1.24 10.59
CA SER A 154 19.18 1.08 11.74
C SER A 154 18.06 0.05 11.62
N LEU A 155 18.09 -0.89 10.68
CA LEU A 155 16.98 -1.84 10.52
C LEU A 155 16.83 -2.70 11.79
N SER A 156 17.91 -3.23 12.37
CA SER A 156 17.80 -4.03 13.62
C SER A 156 17.40 -3.22 14.85
N LYS A 157 18.00 -2.05 15.05
CA LYS A 157 17.71 -1.25 16.24
C LYS A 157 16.25 -0.85 16.27
N THR A 158 15.62 -0.64 15.11
CA THR A 158 14.22 -0.22 15.08
C THR A 158 13.25 -1.38 14.85
N ILE A 159 13.47 -2.29 13.90
CA ILE A 159 12.57 -3.43 13.68
C ILE A 159 12.67 -4.41 14.85
N VAL A 160 13.89 -4.82 15.20
CA VAL A 160 14.05 -5.93 16.15
C VAL A 160 13.87 -5.45 17.60
N LYS A 161 14.33 -4.25 17.95
CA LYS A 161 14.12 -3.70 19.30
C LYS A 161 12.76 -3.01 19.45
N ASP A 162 12.41 -2.07 18.58
CA ASP A 162 11.19 -1.27 18.78
C ASP A 162 9.91 -1.96 18.27
N CYS A 163 10.00 -2.90 17.31
CA CYS A 163 8.80 -3.53 16.73
C CYS A 163 8.51 -4.90 17.36
N PHE A 164 9.50 -5.82 17.43
CA PHE A 164 9.25 -7.16 18.01
C PHE A 164 8.98 -7.12 19.52
N GLN A 165 9.57 -6.17 20.26
CA GLN A 165 9.30 -6.04 21.70
C GLN A 165 7.92 -5.42 21.99
N ARG A 166 7.35 -4.65 21.04
CA ARG A 166 6.07 -3.95 21.25
C ARG A 166 4.87 -4.72 20.69
N HIS A 167 5.08 -5.47 19.62
CA HIS A 167 4.02 -6.21 18.94
C HIS A 167 4.50 -7.62 18.65
N GLU A 168 4.06 -8.59 19.44
CA GLU A 168 4.38 -10.00 19.28
C GLU A 168 4.12 -10.50 17.86
N LYS A 169 2.96 -10.14 17.30
CA LYS A 169 2.56 -10.45 15.92
C LYS A 169 3.56 -10.02 14.84
N MET A 170 4.43 -9.04 15.11
CA MET A 170 5.47 -8.64 14.15
C MET A 170 6.58 -9.68 14.01
N TYR A 171 6.87 -10.44 15.08
CA TYR A 171 7.82 -11.53 15.01
C TYR A 171 7.30 -12.63 14.07
N ASP A 172 6.07 -13.09 14.29
CA ASP A 172 5.44 -14.14 13.48
C ASP A 172 5.30 -13.71 12.03
N LEU A 173 5.01 -12.43 11.81
CA LEU A 173 4.92 -11.86 10.47
C LEU A 173 6.28 -11.82 9.75
N VAL A 174 7.35 -11.38 10.41
CA VAL A 174 8.68 -11.37 9.79
C VAL A 174 9.21 -12.79 9.58
N LEU A 175 8.90 -13.70 10.50
CA LEU A 175 9.20 -15.11 10.35
C LEU A 175 8.45 -15.69 9.13
N SER A 176 7.18 -15.33 8.97
CA SER A 176 6.36 -15.68 7.81
C SER A 176 6.96 -15.16 6.51
N PHE A 177 7.45 -13.92 6.48
CA PHE A 177 8.14 -13.40 5.29
C PHE A 177 9.38 -14.21 4.98
N LEU A 178 10.19 -14.55 5.99
CA LEU A 178 11.42 -15.33 5.84
C LEU A 178 11.12 -16.72 5.31
N THR A 179 10.13 -17.41 5.88
CA THR A 179 9.67 -18.72 5.41
C THR A 179 9.21 -18.65 3.96
N CYS A 180 8.39 -17.65 3.60
CA CYS A 180 7.90 -17.47 2.23
C CYS A 180 9.07 -17.25 1.26
N SER A 181 10.01 -16.38 1.64
CA SER A 181 11.19 -16.10 0.84
C SER A 181 12.07 -17.34 0.70
N MET A 182 12.35 -18.09 1.76
CA MET A 182 13.17 -19.32 1.70
C MET A 182 12.55 -20.38 0.80
N LEU A 183 11.22 -20.54 0.87
CA LEU A 183 10.48 -21.47 0.02
C LEU A 183 10.37 -21.01 -1.44
N GLY A 184 10.65 -19.74 -1.76
CA GLY A 184 10.27 -19.19 -3.07
C GLY A 184 8.75 -19.21 -3.26
N GLY A 185 8.00 -18.89 -2.19
CA GLY A 185 6.54 -18.84 -2.16
C GLY A 185 5.93 -17.64 -2.87
N TYR A 186 6.71 -16.90 -3.67
CA TYR A 186 6.22 -15.82 -4.53
C TYR A 186 6.30 -16.22 -6.00
N GLU A 187 5.34 -15.73 -6.79
CA GLU A 187 5.24 -16.02 -8.22
C GLU A 187 6.41 -15.46 -9.04
N HIS A 188 7.08 -14.41 -8.56
CA HIS A 188 8.19 -13.76 -9.25
C HIS A 188 9.56 -14.41 -9.00
N CYS A 189 9.65 -15.43 -8.12
CA CYS A 189 10.90 -16.14 -7.86
C CYS A 189 11.37 -16.90 -9.11
N ASN A 190 12.68 -17.03 -9.31
CA ASN A 190 13.24 -17.85 -10.39
C ASN A 190 13.90 -19.13 -9.89
N GLU A 191 14.33 -19.15 -8.62
CA GLU A 191 14.90 -20.32 -7.99
C GLU A 191 13.94 -20.88 -6.94
N TYR A 192 13.79 -22.19 -6.92
CA TYR A 192 12.93 -22.89 -5.95
C TYR A 192 13.75 -23.99 -5.26
N PRO A 193 13.71 -24.13 -3.93
CA PRO A 193 14.27 -25.30 -3.29
C PRO A 193 13.58 -26.57 -3.80
N SER A 194 14.30 -27.69 -3.84
CA SER A 194 13.75 -29.00 -4.14
C SER A 194 12.74 -29.43 -3.08
N PHE A 195 11.86 -30.39 -3.40
CA PHE A 195 10.81 -30.79 -2.46
C PHE A 195 11.37 -31.25 -1.10
N GLY A 196 12.50 -31.96 -1.08
CA GLY A 196 13.13 -32.36 0.18
C GLY A 196 13.66 -31.21 1.02
N GLU A 197 14.19 -30.17 0.37
CA GLU A 197 14.66 -28.96 1.04
C GLU A 197 13.49 -28.16 1.61
N ARG A 198 12.37 -28.11 0.87
CA ARG A 198 11.14 -27.50 1.34
C ARG A 198 10.60 -28.23 2.57
N CYS A 199 10.62 -29.56 2.59
CA CYS A 199 10.28 -30.33 3.79
C CYS A 199 11.15 -29.91 5.00
N LEU A 200 12.47 -29.74 4.82
CA LEU A 200 13.35 -29.26 5.89
C LEU A 200 12.97 -27.85 6.36
N ILE A 201 12.66 -26.94 5.43
CA ILE A 201 12.24 -25.57 5.78
C ILE A 201 10.93 -25.61 6.58
N TYR A 202 9.91 -26.36 6.15
CA TYR A 202 8.67 -26.50 6.90
C TYR A 202 8.89 -27.13 8.28
N ASP A 203 9.75 -28.14 8.35
CA ASP A 203 10.09 -28.78 9.60
C ASP A 203 10.70 -27.78 10.59
N TRP A 204 11.60 -26.90 10.15
CA TRP A 204 12.28 -25.94 11.03
C TRP A 204 11.48 -24.68 11.34
N MET A 205 10.64 -24.24 10.41
CA MET A 205 9.93 -22.95 10.54
C MET A 205 8.51 -23.11 11.06
N ILE A 206 7.91 -24.29 10.89
CA ILE A 206 6.48 -24.53 11.17
C ILE A 206 6.31 -25.70 12.14
N ALA A 207 6.84 -26.90 11.83
CA ALA A 207 6.55 -28.10 12.64
C ALA A 207 7.36 -28.15 13.96
N ARG A 208 8.62 -27.72 13.91
CA ARG A 208 9.55 -27.65 15.04
C ARG A 208 10.23 -26.28 15.01
N PRO A 209 9.46 -25.20 15.26
CA PRO A 209 9.95 -23.85 15.14
C PRO A 209 11.16 -23.64 16.05
N ILE A 210 12.17 -22.95 15.52
CA ILE A 210 13.32 -22.52 16.32
C ILE A 210 12.82 -21.64 17.46
N ASP A 211 13.39 -21.84 18.66
CA ASP A 211 13.05 -21.04 19.84
C ASP A 211 13.09 -19.53 19.53
N LYS A 212 12.04 -18.84 19.95
CA LYS A 212 11.82 -17.42 19.67
C LYS A 212 12.97 -16.54 20.16
N LYS A 213 13.57 -16.83 21.32
CA LYS A 213 14.70 -16.04 21.86
C LYS A 213 15.95 -16.23 20.99
N ILE A 214 16.19 -17.46 20.53
CA ILE A 214 17.28 -17.75 19.59
C ILE A 214 17.06 -16.97 18.28
N MET A 215 15.86 -17.02 17.70
CA MET A 215 15.54 -16.30 16.47
C MET A 215 15.61 -14.78 16.61
N ILE A 216 15.16 -14.21 17.72
CA ILE A 216 15.30 -12.78 17.98
C ILE A 216 16.78 -12.40 18.08
N THR A 217 17.59 -13.17 18.80
CA THR A 217 19.05 -12.95 18.91
C THR A 217 19.70 -13.02 17.52
N TRP A 218 19.25 -13.98 16.71
CA TRP A 218 19.66 -14.12 15.34
C TRP A 218 19.32 -12.88 14.49
N PHE A 219 18.09 -12.37 14.60
CA PHE A 219 17.66 -11.15 13.90
C PHE A 219 18.43 -9.89 14.36
N GLN A 220 18.83 -9.81 15.63
CA GLN A 220 19.60 -8.69 16.17
C GLN A 220 21.03 -8.63 15.65
N THR A 221 21.59 -9.78 15.25
CA THR A 221 22.97 -9.88 14.77
C THR A 221 23.15 -9.08 13.49
N LYS A 222 24.11 -8.13 13.50
CA LYS A 222 24.36 -7.20 12.39
C LYS A 222 24.52 -7.87 11.03
N GLU A 223 25.09 -9.06 11.03
CA GLU A 223 25.43 -9.79 9.83
C GLU A 223 24.23 -10.47 9.16
N ASN A 224 23.14 -10.68 9.90
CA ASN A 224 21.92 -11.33 9.39
C ASN A 224 20.86 -10.32 8.95
N GLN A 225 21.04 -9.03 9.28
CA GLN A 225 20.12 -7.94 8.91
C GLN A 225 19.81 -7.85 7.42
N PRO A 226 20.78 -8.07 6.49
CA PRO A 226 20.47 -8.05 5.07
C PRO A 226 19.41 -9.08 4.69
N ILE A 227 19.43 -10.29 5.27
CA ILE A 227 18.42 -11.32 4.98
C ILE A 227 17.03 -10.79 5.27
N ILE A 228 16.84 -10.21 6.47
CA ILE A 228 15.56 -9.63 6.90
C ILE A 228 15.16 -8.49 5.96
N GLU A 229 16.10 -7.62 5.61
CA GLU A 229 15.85 -6.49 4.72
C GLU A 229 15.35 -6.93 3.35
N TYR A 230 16.06 -7.87 2.72
CA TYR A 230 15.70 -8.40 1.41
C TYR A 230 14.38 -9.17 1.46
N THR A 231 14.16 -9.95 2.52
CA THR A 231 12.91 -10.70 2.74
C THR A 231 11.71 -9.75 2.85
N CYS A 232 11.80 -8.72 3.71
CA CYS A 232 10.75 -7.70 3.82
C CYS A 232 10.58 -6.92 2.52
N ARG A 233 11.66 -6.69 1.76
CA ARG A 233 11.61 -6.04 0.45
C ARG A 233 10.94 -6.92 -0.60
N GLU A 234 11.17 -8.23 -0.59
CA GLU A 234 10.50 -9.17 -1.50
C GLU A 234 9.00 -9.22 -1.24
N TYR A 235 8.61 -9.19 0.05
CA TYR A 235 7.20 -9.03 0.39
C TYR A 235 6.63 -7.69 -0.11
N LEU A 236 7.37 -6.60 0.04
CA LEU A 236 6.98 -5.30 -0.51
C LEU A 236 6.82 -5.35 -2.04
N LEU A 237 7.71 -6.06 -2.76
CA LEU A 237 7.59 -6.27 -4.20
C LEU A 237 6.29 -7.02 -4.54
N HIS A 238 5.99 -8.10 -3.83
CA HIS A 238 4.74 -8.84 -3.96
C HIS A 238 3.53 -7.90 -3.81
N LEU A 239 3.47 -7.11 -2.73
CA LEU A 239 2.38 -6.16 -2.49
C LEU A 239 2.28 -5.10 -3.60
N THR A 240 3.41 -4.56 -4.08
CA THR A 240 3.38 -3.56 -5.17
C THR A 240 2.87 -4.14 -6.48
N ASN A 241 3.13 -5.42 -6.76
CA ASN A 241 2.61 -6.10 -7.95
C ASN A 241 1.09 -6.31 -7.89
N LEU A 242 0.50 -6.39 -6.68
CA LEU A 242 -0.96 -6.40 -6.49
C LEU A 242 -1.62 -5.03 -6.73
N VAL A 243 -0.84 -3.95 -6.85
CA VAL A 243 -1.32 -2.59 -7.10
C VAL A 243 -0.63 -2.01 -8.36
N PRO A 244 -1.04 -2.39 -9.58
CA PRO A 244 -0.33 -2.04 -10.82
C PRO A 244 -0.14 -0.54 -11.03
N SER A 245 -1.09 0.29 -10.60
CA SER A 245 -1.02 1.75 -10.70
C SER A 245 0.09 2.35 -9.84
N LEU A 246 0.23 1.86 -8.60
CA LEU A 246 1.30 2.21 -7.70
C LEU A 246 2.63 1.73 -8.29
N ARG A 247 2.70 0.46 -8.72
CA ARG A 247 3.90 -0.12 -9.33
C ARG A 247 4.40 0.74 -10.49
N HIS A 248 3.51 1.10 -11.41
CA HIS A 248 3.83 1.94 -12.55
C HIS A 248 4.43 3.29 -12.10
N ASN A 249 3.81 3.95 -11.11
CA ASN A 249 4.32 5.21 -10.58
C ASN A 249 5.71 5.07 -9.93
N ILE A 250 5.94 4.02 -9.13
CA ILE A 250 7.24 3.83 -8.46
C ILE A 250 8.33 3.39 -9.43
N VAL A 251 8.00 2.66 -10.50
CA VAL A 251 8.94 2.34 -11.60
C VAL A 251 9.45 3.61 -12.26
N LEU A 252 8.54 4.51 -12.64
CA LEU A 252 8.90 5.80 -13.24
C LEU A 252 9.76 6.68 -12.33
N ARG A 253 9.57 6.57 -11.00
CA ARG A 253 10.23 7.46 -10.03
C ARG A 253 11.52 6.89 -9.42
N TYR A 254 11.65 5.58 -9.29
CA TYR A 254 12.67 4.95 -8.44
C TYR A 254 13.53 3.89 -9.12
N LYS A 255 13.49 3.78 -10.45
CA LYS A 255 14.12 2.65 -11.18
C LYS A 255 13.74 1.32 -10.53
N TRP A 256 12.45 1.18 -10.20
CA TRP A 256 11.95 0.09 -9.36
C TRP A 256 12.31 -1.28 -9.93
N ASP A 257 12.35 -1.43 -11.26
CA ASP A 257 12.74 -2.67 -11.91
C ASP A 257 14.19 -3.09 -11.59
N GLU A 258 15.13 -2.15 -11.43
CA GLU A 258 16.52 -2.47 -11.02
C GLU A 258 16.55 -3.02 -9.58
N ILE A 259 15.73 -2.44 -8.69
CA ILE A 259 15.61 -2.87 -7.30
C ILE A 259 14.92 -4.23 -7.21
N GLU A 260 13.84 -4.41 -7.96
CA GLU A 260 13.11 -5.67 -8.07
C GLU A 260 14.05 -6.79 -8.54
N ASN A 261 14.71 -6.59 -9.69
CA ASN A 261 15.67 -7.55 -10.24
C ASN A 261 16.80 -7.86 -9.26
N SER A 262 17.34 -6.84 -8.60
CA SER A 262 18.38 -7.00 -7.56
C SER A 262 17.90 -7.83 -6.37
N THR A 263 16.68 -7.57 -5.91
CA THR A 263 16.11 -8.23 -4.72
C THR A 263 15.82 -9.69 -5.03
N ILE A 264 15.17 -9.94 -6.17
CA ILE A 264 14.86 -11.28 -6.66
C ILE A 264 16.15 -12.07 -6.87
N SER A 265 17.14 -11.50 -7.57
CA SER A 265 18.43 -12.18 -7.82
C SER A 265 19.17 -12.53 -6.52
N ALA A 266 19.13 -11.64 -5.52
CA ALA A 266 19.79 -11.88 -4.23
C ALA A 266 19.13 -13.02 -3.46
N LEU A 267 17.80 -13.06 -3.43
CA LEU A 267 17.06 -14.11 -2.73
C LEU A 267 17.04 -15.42 -3.50
N ASP A 268 17.04 -15.40 -4.83
CA ASP A 268 17.23 -16.58 -5.66
C ASP A 268 18.60 -17.22 -5.43
N ALA A 269 19.67 -16.42 -5.29
CA ALA A 269 20.98 -16.94 -4.91
C ALA A 269 20.99 -17.53 -3.49
N PHE A 270 20.22 -16.95 -2.57
CA PHE A 270 20.04 -17.53 -1.23
C PHE A 270 19.29 -18.87 -1.27
N ARG A 271 18.23 -18.99 -2.07
CA ARG A 271 17.50 -20.26 -2.29
C ARG A 271 18.38 -21.31 -2.95
N LYS A 272 19.18 -20.92 -3.94
CA LYS A 272 20.15 -21.82 -4.58
C LYS A 272 21.17 -22.34 -3.56
N TYR A 273 21.64 -21.49 -2.66
CA TYR A 273 22.52 -21.92 -1.59
C TYR A 273 21.84 -22.91 -0.63
N ILE A 274 20.61 -22.63 -0.21
CA ILE A 274 19.81 -23.58 0.55
C ILE A 274 19.79 -24.92 -0.17
N ARG A 275 19.50 -24.94 -1.48
CA ARG A 275 19.49 -26.16 -2.29
C ARG A 275 20.79 -26.93 -2.26
N GLU A 276 21.91 -26.23 -2.45
CA GLU A 276 23.23 -26.86 -2.52
C GLU A 276 23.75 -27.37 -1.16
N ASN A 277 23.23 -26.85 -0.05
CA ASN A 277 23.77 -27.11 1.29
C ASN A 277 22.78 -27.84 2.19
N ALA A 278 21.57 -28.04 1.70
CA ALA A 278 20.53 -28.68 2.47
C ALA A 278 20.75 -30.16 2.64
N GLY A 279 20.78 -30.60 3.90
CA GLY A 279 21.05 -31.99 4.26
C GLY A 279 22.52 -32.31 4.53
N LEU A 280 23.45 -31.37 4.35
CA LEU A 280 24.73 -31.44 5.05
C LEU A 280 24.41 -31.40 6.56
N LYS A 281 25.05 -32.26 7.37
CA LYS A 281 24.78 -32.51 8.80
C LYS A 281 25.00 -31.29 9.74
N GLY A 282 24.83 -30.08 9.23
CA GLY A 282 24.85 -28.85 10.00
C GLY A 282 23.52 -28.58 10.67
N SER A 283 23.58 -28.06 11.90
CA SER A 283 22.41 -27.45 12.53
C SER A 283 21.93 -26.24 11.71
N TYR A 284 20.67 -25.82 11.87
CA TYR A 284 20.12 -24.61 11.25
C TYR A 284 21.02 -23.36 11.46
N THR A 285 21.81 -23.33 12.54
CA THR A 285 22.76 -22.25 12.83
C THR A 285 23.87 -22.13 11.78
N GLU A 286 24.33 -23.23 11.18
CA GLU A 286 25.37 -23.25 10.15
C GLU A 286 24.86 -22.71 8.81
N TRP A 287 23.62 -23.02 8.46
CA TRP A 287 22.99 -22.46 7.26
C TRP A 287 22.85 -20.95 7.38
N PHE A 288 22.38 -20.46 8.52
CA PHE A 288 22.26 -19.03 8.71
C PHE A 288 23.61 -18.31 8.78
N ALA A 289 24.63 -18.95 9.36
CA ALA A 289 26.00 -18.43 9.35
C ALA A 289 26.57 -18.30 7.94
N THR A 290 26.13 -19.14 7.00
CA THR A 290 26.62 -19.16 5.61
C THR A 290 25.79 -18.32 4.65
N ALA A 291 24.47 -18.24 4.85
CA ALA A 291 23.56 -17.30 4.17
C ALA A 291 24.08 -15.86 4.20
N ARG A 292 24.70 -15.50 5.33
CA ARG A 292 25.46 -14.26 5.57
C ARG A 292 26.52 -13.97 4.50
N HIS A 293 27.33 -14.97 4.13
CA HIS A 293 28.44 -14.79 3.19
C HIS A 293 27.94 -14.52 1.77
N ILE A 294 26.80 -15.11 1.40
CA ILE A 294 26.20 -14.94 0.07
C ILE A 294 25.64 -13.54 -0.08
N LEU A 295 24.87 -13.06 0.88
CA LEU A 295 24.29 -11.71 0.78
C LEU A 295 25.35 -10.61 0.96
N LYS A 296 26.45 -10.87 1.69
CA LYS A 296 27.63 -9.99 1.69
C LYS A 296 28.37 -9.97 0.35
N LYS A 297 28.40 -11.09 -0.40
CA LYS A 297 28.96 -11.12 -1.77
C LYS A 297 28.03 -10.43 -2.77
N ILE A 298 26.73 -10.55 -2.57
CA ILE A 298 25.68 -9.86 -3.31
C ILE A 298 25.43 -8.48 -2.68
N ASP A 299 26.46 -7.82 -2.11
CA ASP A 299 26.34 -6.48 -1.52
C ASP A 299 26.09 -5.42 -2.60
N ILE A 300 24.87 -5.48 -3.13
CA ILE A 300 24.25 -4.52 -4.01
C ILE A 300 23.94 -3.24 -3.21
N SER A 301 24.04 -3.21 -1.88
CA SER A 301 23.87 -1.96 -1.12
C SER A 301 24.95 -0.93 -1.47
N LYS A 302 26.15 -1.38 -1.89
CA LYS A 302 27.15 -0.49 -2.52
C LYS A 302 26.82 -0.10 -3.96
N ARG A 303 26.12 -0.94 -4.72
CA ARG A 303 25.73 -0.67 -6.12
C ARG A 303 24.45 0.16 -6.24
N LEU A 304 23.43 -0.03 -5.40
CA LEU A 304 22.20 0.79 -5.32
C LEU A 304 22.37 2.11 -4.54
N LYS A 305 23.57 2.40 -4.02
CA LYS A 305 23.99 3.81 -3.82
C LYS A 305 23.98 4.60 -5.14
N MET A 306 23.79 3.92 -6.28
CA MET A 306 23.33 4.51 -7.54
C MET A 306 22.38 5.66 -7.24
N LYS A 307 22.84 6.87 -7.56
CA LYS A 307 22.22 7.89 -8.43
C LYS A 307 20.68 7.83 -8.58
N ASN A 308 19.94 7.47 -7.55
CA ASN A 308 18.47 7.33 -7.49
C ASN A 308 17.82 8.71 -7.28
N ASN A 309 18.38 9.72 -7.91
CA ASN A 309 17.85 11.07 -7.90
C ASN A 309 17.16 11.30 -9.24
N ILE A 310 16.16 10.46 -9.58
CA ILE A 310 15.13 10.97 -10.48
C ILE A 310 14.45 12.07 -9.67
N PRO A 311 14.43 13.32 -10.19
CA PRO A 311 13.73 14.44 -9.59
C PRO A 311 12.34 14.00 -9.16
N ASN A 312 12.00 14.02 -7.86
CA ASN A 312 10.59 14.02 -7.49
C ASN A 312 10.11 15.46 -7.73
N PRO A 313 9.36 15.74 -8.82
CA PRO A 313 9.05 17.12 -9.20
C PRO A 313 8.20 17.81 -8.13
N ILE A 314 7.38 17.05 -7.40
CA ILE A 314 6.58 17.53 -6.26
C ILE A 314 7.50 18.00 -5.13
N LEU A 315 8.45 17.15 -4.71
CA LEU A 315 9.37 17.48 -3.64
C LEU A 315 10.24 18.68 -4.02
N PHE A 316 10.66 18.75 -5.29
CA PHE A 316 11.43 19.87 -5.81
C PHE A 316 10.63 21.17 -5.80
N CYS A 317 9.41 21.18 -6.36
CA CYS A 317 8.54 22.35 -6.34
C CYS A 317 8.29 22.83 -4.91
N HIS A 318 7.99 21.92 -3.97
CA HIS A 318 7.84 22.29 -2.55
C HIS A 318 9.09 22.91 -1.95
N LYS A 319 10.28 22.40 -2.27
CA LYS A 319 11.53 22.97 -1.78
C LYS A 319 11.82 24.33 -2.42
N MET A 320 11.56 24.48 -3.72
CA MET A 320 11.62 25.76 -4.40
C MET A 320 10.68 26.78 -3.77
N SER A 321 9.43 26.41 -3.46
CA SER A 321 8.50 27.28 -2.73
C SER A 321 9.05 27.72 -1.38
N ASN A 322 9.78 26.86 -0.66
CA ASN A 322 10.41 27.24 0.61
C ASN A 322 11.62 28.17 0.41
N VAL A 323 12.40 27.99 -0.68
CA VAL A 323 13.48 28.92 -1.02
C VAL A 323 12.90 30.29 -1.37
N PHE A 324 11.84 30.35 -2.18
CA PHE A 324 11.13 31.60 -2.47
C PHE A 324 10.62 32.29 -1.20
N LYS A 325 10.01 31.56 -0.27
CA LYS A 325 9.58 32.13 1.02
C LYS A 325 10.73 32.77 1.81
N LYS A 326 11.89 32.12 1.88
CA LYS A 326 13.07 32.66 2.57
C LYS A 326 13.62 33.90 1.87
N VAL A 327 13.67 33.90 0.53
CA VAL A 327 14.11 35.05 -0.26
C VAL A 327 13.12 36.21 -0.11
N ASP A 328 11.81 35.94 -0.08
CA ASP A 328 10.78 36.93 0.20
C ASP A 328 10.98 37.54 1.60
N GLU A 329 11.21 36.72 2.63
CA GLU A 329 11.49 37.20 4.00
C GLU A 329 12.70 38.14 4.03
N ILE A 330 13.80 37.77 3.35
CA ILE A 330 15.00 38.60 3.23
C ILE A 330 14.68 39.92 2.50
N ARG A 331 14.01 39.85 1.34
CA ARG A 331 13.65 41.06 0.55
C ARG A 331 12.67 41.97 1.28
N ILE A 332 11.76 41.43 2.09
CA ILE A 332 10.84 42.20 2.93
C ILE A 332 11.64 42.90 4.05
N LEU A 333 12.60 42.22 4.68
CA LEU A 333 13.49 42.83 5.66
C LEU A 333 14.34 43.94 5.03
N GLU A 334 14.86 43.74 3.82
CA GLU A 334 15.60 44.76 3.06
C GLU A 334 14.72 45.95 2.65
N LYS A 335 13.49 45.71 2.17
CA LYS A 335 12.52 46.79 1.86
C LYS A 335 12.07 47.55 3.11
N ASN A 336 11.97 46.90 4.27
CA ASN A 336 11.66 47.59 5.53
C ASN A 336 12.83 48.44 6.06
N ILE A 337 14.05 48.17 5.60
CA ILE A 337 15.24 49.02 5.85
C ILE A 337 15.27 50.21 4.87
N VAL A 338 14.59 50.11 3.72
CA VAL A 338 14.51 51.14 2.67
C VAL A 338 13.05 51.58 2.51
N THR A 339 12.53 52.34 3.47
CA THR A 339 11.23 53.03 3.31
C THR A 339 11.45 54.50 2.98
N THR A 340 11.44 54.82 1.68
CA THR A 340 10.81 56.02 1.11
C THR A 340 10.61 55.81 -0.39
N GLU A 341 9.36 55.94 -0.83
CA GLU A 341 8.93 56.16 -2.22
C GLU A 341 9.25 55.06 -3.23
N LEU A 342 8.33 54.10 -3.43
CA LEU A 342 8.08 53.36 -4.70
C LEU A 342 7.06 52.24 -4.40
N ASN A 343 5.75 52.54 -4.41
CA ASN A 343 4.74 51.51 -4.08
C ASN A 343 3.38 51.66 -4.80
N VAL A 344 3.32 52.28 -5.99
CA VAL A 344 2.05 52.41 -6.73
C VAL A 344 2.06 51.77 -8.12
N GLU A 345 3.22 51.54 -8.75
CA GLU A 345 3.28 50.98 -10.12
C GLU A 345 3.42 49.45 -10.20
N GLU A 346 3.99 48.77 -9.19
CA GLU A 346 4.19 47.31 -9.24
C GLU A 346 2.87 46.51 -9.19
N ASP A 347 1.87 46.97 -8.43
CA ASP A 347 0.59 46.26 -8.28
C ASP A 347 -0.33 46.37 -9.52
N LYS A 348 -0.16 47.41 -10.35
CA LYS A 348 -0.94 47.60 -11.57
C LYS A 348 -0.49 46.63 -12.67
N CYS A 349 0.82 46.42 -12.81
CA CYS A 349 1.41 45.54 -13.83
C CYS A 349 1.08 44.05 -13.61
N ILE A 350 0.95 43.60 -12.35
CA ILE A 350 0.57 42.22 -12.03
C ILE A 350 -0.90 41.96 -12.38
N LYS A 351 -1.78 42.94 -12.15
CA LYS A 351 -3.21 42.83 -12.44
C LYS A 351 -3.47 42.81 -13.95
N ASP A 352 -2.78 43.67 -14.69
CA ASP A 352 -2.87 43.72 -16.16
C ASP A 352 -2.35 42.43 -16.82
N LEU A 353 -1.30 41.80 -16.28
CA LEU A 353 -0.80 40.50 -16.76
C LEU A 353 -1.76 39.33 -16.46
N ILE A 354 -2.48 39.37 -15.35
CA ILE A 354 -3.49 38.35 -15.02
C ILE A 354 -4.70 38.48 -15.95
N ASP A 355 -5.17 39.71 -16.18
CA ASP A 355 -6.36 39.99 -17.00
C ASP A 355 -6.12 39.76 -18.51
N ILE A 356 -4.89 39.94 -19.02
CA ILE A 356 -4.54 39.69 -20.43
C ILE A 356 -4.48 38.20 -20.79
N TYR A 357 -4.10 37.33 -19.85
CA TYR A 357 -3.85 35.90 -20.12
C TYR A 357 -4.92 34.94 -19.57
N ALA A 358 -5.80 35.40 -18.67
CA ALA A 358 -6.88 34.58 -18.10
C ALA A 358 -7.97 34.12 -19.09
N PRO A 359 -8.43 34.91 -20.10
CA PRO A 359 -9.63 34.52 -20.87
C PRO A 359 -9.38 33.69 -22.13
N LYS A 360 -8.12 33.49 -22.58
CA LYS A 360 -7.84 33.02 -23.96
C LYS A 360 -7.59 31.53 -24.16
N TYR A 361 -7.71 30.70 -23.12
CA TYR A 361 -7.48 29.25 -23.24
C TYR A 361 -8.60 28.44 -22.59
N GLU A 362 -9.72 28.33 -23.30
CA GLU A 362 -10.57 27.14 -23.19
C GLU A 362 -9.77 25.94 -23.73
N LEU A 363 -9.03 25.27 -22.84
CA LEU A 363 -8.53 23.94 -23.14
C LEU A 363 -9.71 22.97 -23.09
N PRO A 364 -9.95 22.17 -24.15
CA PRO A 364 -11.05 21.21 -24.14
C PRO A 364 -10.91 20.27 -22.94
N LEU A 365 -12.01 20.12 -22.22
CA LEU A 365 -12.25 19.27 -21.05
C LEU A 365 -11.95 17.75 -21.27
N PHE A 366 -11.34 17.39 -22.39
CA PHE A 366 -11.18 16.02 -22.90
C PHE A 366 -9.92 15.27 -22.43
N ILE A 367 -9.06 15.87 -21.60
CA ILE A 367 -7.78 15.25 -21.17
C ILE A 367 -7.91 14.46 -19.84
N LEU A 368 -9.02 14.56 -19.11
CA LEU A 368 -9.17 13.82 -17.84
C LEU A 368 -9.76 12.40 -17.98
N THR A 369 -10.27 12.04 -19.15
CA THR A 369 -10.81 10.69 -19.42
C THR A 369 -9.79 9.76 -20.06
N GLU A 370 -8.75 10.28 -20.72
CA GLU A 370 -7.63 9.51 -21.24
C GLU A 370 -6.33 9.86 -20.52
N THR A 371 -6.07 9.10 -19.46
CA THR A 371 -4.75 8.82 -18.87
C THR A 371 -3.95 9.97 -18.21
N PRO A 372 -3.88 9.98 -16.85
CA PRO A 372 -2.76 10.58 -16.09
C PRO A 372 -1.37 10.00 -16.50
N ILE A 373 -1.39 8.83 -17.14
CA ILE A 373 -0.25 8.02 -17.59
C ILE A 373 0.57 8.72 -18.70
N VAL A 374 -0.08 9.47 -19.60
CA VAL A 374 0.62 10.18 -20.68
C VAL A 374 1.37 11.38 -20.11
N ALA A 375 0.75 12.16 -19.21
CA ALA A 375 1.41 13.31 -18.58
C ALA A 375 2.67 12.91 -17.80
N GLN A 376 2.67 11.81 -17.03
CA GLN A 376 3.86 11.37 -16.27
C GLN A 376 4.97 10.80 -17.17
N LYS A 377 4.63 10.10 -18.25
CA LYS A 377 5.62 9.57 -19.21
C LYS A 377 6.36 10.69 -19.96
N TYR A 378 5.70 11.83 -20.18
CA TYR A 378 6.32 13.05 -20.70
C TYR A 378 7.14 13.83 -19.67
N ILE A 379 7.19 13.49 -18.38
CA ILE A 379 7.86 14.34 -17.37
C ILE A 379 9.21 13.79 -16.94
N SER A 380 9.39 12.46 -16.88
CA SER A 380 10.69 11.87 -16.50
C SER A 380 11.75 12.01 -17.60
N HIS A 381 11.33 12.20 -18.87
CA HIS A 381 12.23 12.36 -20.01
C HIS A 381 12.40 13.82 -20.48
N ASP A 382 11.53 14.74 -20.03
CA ASP A 382 11.29 16.03 -20.71
C ASP A 382 11.34 17.26 -19.78
N LEU A 383 11.70 17.06 -18.50
CA LEU A 383 12.05 18.14 -17.58
C LEU A 383 13.33 18.88 -17.99
N THR A 384 14.10 18.36 -18.97
CA THR A 384 15.32 19.00 -19.47
C THR A 384 15.16 19.67 -20.83
N SER A 385 14.02 19.50 -21.54
CA SER A 385 13.81 20.27 -22.79
C SER A 385 12.34 20.53 -23.15
N GLY A 386 11.44 19.54 -23.23
CA GLY A 386 10.10 19.74 -23.79
C GLY A 386 9.10 20.45 -22.87
N VAL A 387 9.11 20.20 -21.56
CA VAL A 387 8.20 20.87 -20.61
C VAL A 387 8.58 22.35 -20.47
N PHE A 388 9.85 22.66 -20.25
CA PHE A 388 10.31 24.05 -20.19
C PHE A 388 10.13 24.78 -21.52
N ASN A 389 10.32 24.11 -22.67
CA ASN A 389 10.04 24.72 -23.98
C ASN A 389 8.55 24.97 -24.22
N LYS A 390 7.65 24.10 -23.76
CA LYS A 390 6.20 24.29 -23.85
C LYS A 390 5.70 25.43 -22.95
N TYR A 391 6.37 25.68 -21.82
CA TYR A 391 6.10 26.79 -20.89
C TYR A 391 7.02 28.01 -21.10
N ARG A 392 7.83 28.03 -22.17
CA ARG A 392 8.76 29.12 -22.53
C ARG A 392 8.04 30.40 -22.92
N ASN A 393 6.85 30.26 -23.52
CA ASN A 393 6.06 31.36 -24.08
C ASN A 393 5.13 32.07 -23.06
N PRO A 394 4.41 31.36 -22.16
CA PRO A 394 3.46 32.01 -21.25
C PRO A 394 4.07 32.93 -20.18
N PHE A 395 5.31 32.65 -19.74
CA PHE A 395 5.96 33.41 -18.68
C PHE A 395 7.08 34.33 -19.18
N ALA A 396 7.43 34.28 -20.47
CA ALA A 396 8.51 35.07 -21.08
C ALA A 396 9.78 35.10 -20.21
N ILE A 397 10.26 33.93 -19.77
CA ILE A 397 11.51 33.77 -19.03
C ILE A 397 12.63 33.59 -20.06
N SER A 398 13.77 34.27 -19.87
CA SER A 398 14.89 34.15 -20.82
C SER A 398 15.44 32.72 -20.84
N SER A 399 15.84 32.25 -22.03
CA SER A 399 16.36 30.89 -22.19
C SER A 399 17.56 30.62 -21.31
N ARG A 400 18.49 31.57 -21.22
CA ARG A 400 19.65 31.49 -20.34
C ARG A 400 19.28 31.22 -18.89
N VAL A 401 18.26 31.90 -18.37
CA VAL A 401 17.82 31.70 -16.98
C VAL A 401 17.18 30.33 -16.79
N LEU A 402 16.45 29.82 -17.78
CA LEU A 402 15.91 28.45 -17.73
C LEU A 402 17.01 27.40 -17.84
N ASP A 403 18.02 27.62 -18.67
CA ASP A 403 19.16 26.72 -18.86
C ASP A 403 20.01 26.68 -17.57
N ASP A 404 20.34 27.85 -17.01
CA ASP A 404 21.06 27.98 -15.72
C ASP A 404 20.27 27.31 -14.59
N LEU A 405 18.95 27.51 -14.55
CA LEU A 405 18.07 26.85 -13.59
C LEU A 405 18.06 25.33 -13.81
N CYS A 406 17.99 24.84 -15.05
CA CYS A 406 18.03 23.40 -15.35
C CYS A 406 19.36 22.77 -14.93
N ASN A 407 20.48 23.46 -15.16
CA ASN A 407 21.81 23.03 -14.75
C ASN A 407 21.93 23.00 -13.22
N LEU A 408 21.52 24.07 -12.53
CA LEU A 408 21.49 24.11 -11.05
C LEU A 408 20.55 23.06 -10.46
N ILE A 409 19.47 22.72 -11.16
CA ILE A 409 18.57 21.63 -10.80
C ILE A 409 19.31 20.29 -10.92
N TYR A 410 20.03 20.07 -12.02
CA TYR A 410 20.84 18.88 -12.24
C TYR A 410 21.92 18.73 -11.16
N ASP A 411 22.67 19.80 -10.90
CA ASP A 411 23.72 19.85 -9.86
C ASP A 411 23.13 19.65 -8.47
N PHE A 412 21.96 20.24 -8.18
CA PHE A 412 21.22 20.00 -6.95
C PHE A 412 20.91 18.50 -6.77
N TYR A 413 20.52 17.81 -7.84
CA TYR A 413 20.26 16.39 -7.78
C TYR A 413 21.52 15.56 -7.60
N GLU A 414 22.65 15.94 -8.17
CA GLU A 414 23.90 15.20 -7.94
C GLU A 414 24.49 15.47 -6.55
N GLU A 415 24.55 16.72 -6.10
CA GLU A 415 25.33 17.15 -4.93
C GLU A 415 24.51 17.41 -3.65
N ARG A 416 23.18 17.54 -3.75
CA ARG A 416 22.26 17.91 -2.65
C ARG A 416 22.55 19.27 -1.98
N ASP A 417 23.30 20.16 -2.62
CA ASP A 417 23.56 21.50 -2.08
C ASP A 417 22.47 22.50 -2.48
N PHE A 418 21.85 23.14 -1.49
CA PHE A 418 20.85 24.19 -1.69
C PHE A 418 21.45 25.59 -1.80
N LYS A 419 22.72 25.76 -1.41
CA LYS A 419 23.33 27.09 -1.33
C LYS A 419 23.40 27.75 -2.70
N GLN A 420 23.86 27.02 -3.72
CA GLN A 420 23.99 27.55 -5.08
C GLN A 420 22.63 28.00 -5.66
N LEU A 421 21.59 27.19 -5.46
CA LEU A 421 20.24 27.50 -5.93
C LEU A 421 19.63 28.72 -5.22
N SER A 422 19.83 28.84 -3.89
CA SER A 422 19.37 30.01 -3.15
C SER A 422 20.10 31.28 -3.59
N THR A 423 21.41 31.22 -3.80
CA THR A 423 22.21 32.34 -4.28
C THR A 423 21.78 32.77 -5.68
N PHE A 424 21.54 31.80 -6.58
CA PHE A 424 21.03 32.06 -7.92
C PHE A 424 19.64 32.73 -7.88
N ILE A 425 18.70 32.20 -7.09
CA ILE A 425 17.36 32.80 -7.00
C ILE A 425 17.42 34.23 -6.44
N SER A 426 18.28 34.48 -5.45
CA SER A 426 18.47 35.82 -4.89
C SER A 426 19.07 36.80 -5.89
N SER A 427 19.93 36.35 -6.82
CA SER A 427 20.57 37.21 -7.83
C SER A 427 19.65 37.57 -9.01
N LEU A 428 18.49 36.92 -9.13
CA LEU A 428 17.52 37.25 -10.17
C LEU A 428 16.90 38.62 -9.95
N SER A 429 16.71 39.37 -11.04
CA SER A 429 15.95 40.63 -11.02
C SER A 429 14.54 40.40 -10.44
N PRO A 430 13.93 41.41 -9.78
CA PRO A 430 12.60 41.27 -9.18
C PRO A 430 11.55 40.69 -10.13
N TYR A 431 11.56 41.14 -11.39
CA TYR A 431 10.65 40.68 -12.44
C TYR A 431 10.88 39.21 -12.82
N THR A 432 12.13 38.80 -13.07
CA THR A 432 12.47 37.42 -13.41
C THR A 432 12.19 36.47 -12.24
N TYR A 433 12.49 36.91 -11.02
CA TYR A 433 12.17 36.20 -9.79
C TYR A 433 10.67 35.89 -9.69
N GLN A 434 9.79 36.89 -9.89
CA GLN A 434 8.35 36.69 -9.80
C GLN A 434 7.82 35.73 -10.88
N LYS A 435 8.38 35.77 -12.10
CA LYS A 435 8.04 34.83 -13.17
C LYS A 435 8.41 33.39 -12.82
N ILE A 436 9.63 33.16 -12.36
CA ILE A 436 10.09 31.81 -11.97
C ILE A 436 9.29 31.32 -10.76
N ARG A 437 9.03 32.18 -9.78
CA ARG A 437 8.18 31.86 -8.63
C ARG A 437 6.76 31.46 -9.08
N SER A 438 6.16 32.22 -9.98
CA SER A 438 4.82 31.94 -10.51
C SER A 438 4.80 30.61 -11.27
N PHE A 439 5.82 30.35 -12.08
CA PHE A 439 6.01 29.08 -12.78
C PHE A 439 6.09 27.89 -11.80
N PHE A 440 6.92 27.97 -10.76
CA PHE A 440 7.02 26.89 -9.77
C PHE A 440 5.80 26.77 -8.87
N THR A 441 5.08 27.87 -8.63
CA THR A 441 3.80 27.83 -7.92
C THR A 441 2.78 27.08 -8.77
N HIS A 442 2.66 27.41 -10.06
CA HIS A 442 1.80 26.70 -11.00
C HIS A 442 2.15 25.21 -11.13
N LEU A 443 3.44 24.89 -11.22
CA LEU A 443 3.88 23.49 -11.21
C LEU A 443 3.55 22.80 -9.88
N SER A 444 3.81 23.46 -8.75
CA SER A 444 3.47 22.94 -7.42
C SER A 444 1.97 22.64 -7.32
N ASP A 445 1.11 23.53 -7.81
CA ASP A 445 -0.34 23.37 -7.78
C ASP A 445 -0.77 22.23 -8.70
N LYS A 446 -0.23 22.15 -9.91
CA LYS A 446 -0.49 21.06 -10.85
C LYS A 446 -0.05 19.69 -10.31
N TYR A 447 1.06 19.65 -9.58
CA TYR A 447 1.60 18.43 -8.97
C TYR A 447 1.08 18.16 -7.55
N SER A 448 0.27 19.07 -6.98
CA SER A 448 -0.30 18.91 -5.64
C SER A 448 -1.34 17.79 -5.59
N VAL A 449 -1.81 17.33 -6.76
CA VAL A 449 -2.83 16.32 -6.94
C VAL A 449 -2.23 15.07 -7.61
N VAL A 450 -2.33 13.93 -6.95
CA VAL A 450 -1.90 12.64 -7.49
C VAL A 450 -3.06 11.64 -7.38
N ILE A 451 -3.35 10.96 -8.49
CA ILE A 451 -4.38 9.93 -8.55
C ILE A 451 -3.72 8.57 -8.47
N HIS A 452 -4.14 7.78 -7.49
CA HIS A 452 -3.71 6.39 -7.32
C HIS A 452 -4.89 5.47 -7.58
N GLN A 453 -4.75 4.44 -8.42
CA GLN A 453 -5.85 3.47 -8.59
C GLN A 453 -5.82 2.43 -7.47
N LEU A 454 -6.99 2.07 -6.98
CA LEU A 454 -7.19 1.05 -5.95
C LEU A 454 -7.17 -0.38 -6.52
N PRO A 455 -6.91 -1.38 -5.66
CA PRO A 455 -7.11 -2.79 -6.02
C PRO A 455 -8.54 -3.07 -6.53
N MET A 456 -8.65 -4.05 -7.43
CA MET A 456 -9.92 -4.39 -8.09
C MET A 456 -11.04 -4.71 -7.09
N HIS A 457 -10.75 -5.43 -6.01
CA HIS A 457 -11.75 -5.78 -4.99
C HIS A 457 -12.32 -4.54 -4.28
N GLN A 458 -11.50 -3.49 -4.09
CA GLN A 458 -11.96 -2.24 -3.50
C GLN A 458 -12.80 -1.42 -4.49
N TYR A 459 -12.37 -1.37 -5.76
CA TYR A 459 -13.16 -0.75 -6.84
C TYR A 459 -14.56 -1.37 -6.94
N ILE A 460 -14.66 -2.70 -6.99
CA ILE A 460 -15.94 -3.42 -7.02
C ILE A 460 -16.78 -3.08 -5.78
N SER A 461 -16.17 -3.04 -4.61
CA SER A 461 -16.87 -2.72 -3.37
C SER A 461 -17.37 -1.26 -3.33
N GLN A 462 -16.59 -0.31 -3.83
CA GLN A 462 -17.02 1.09 -3.99
C GLN A 462 -18.17 1.21 -5.00
N LEU A 463 -18.14 0.48 -6.12
CA LEU A 463 -19.24 0.41 -7.08
C LEU A 463 -20.52 -0.13 -6.44
N LYS A 464 -20.43 -1.23 -5.68
CA LYS A 464 -21.57 -1.82 -4.94
C LYS A 464 -22.15 -0.80 -3.95
N ALA A 465 -21.30 -0.11 -3.19
CA ALA A 465 -21.71 0.95 -2.28
C ALA A 465 -22.36 2.14 -3.00
N MET A 466 -21.85 2.51 -4.19
CA MET A 466 -22.41 3.58 -5.01
C MET A 466 -23.79 3.19 -5.55
N CYS A 467 -23.95 1.96 -6.08
CA CYS A 467 -25.24 1.42 -6.50
C CYS A 467 -26.27 1.49 -5.37
N LYS A 468 -25.88 1.07 -4.15
CA LYS A 468 -26.72 1.18 -2.96
C LYS A 468 -27.09 2.62 -2.61
N LYS A 469 -26.12 3.56 -2.69
CA LYS A 469 -26.34 4.99 -2.42
C LYS A 469 -27.35 5.62 -3.38
N TYR A 470 -27.36 5.18 -4.64
CA TYR A 470 -28.27 5.65 -5.69
C TYR A 470 -29.53 4.78 -5.87
N ASN A 471 -29.72 3.77 -5.01
CA ASN A 471 -30.80 2.78 -5.13
C ASN A 471 -30.89 2.13 -6.53
N LYS A 472 -29.73 1.75 -7.09
CA LYS A 472 -29.60 1.06 -8.38
C LYS A 472 -29.15 -0.38 -8.15
N SER A 473 -29.63 -1.29 -9.00
CA SER A 473 -29.27 -2.70 -8.94
C SER A 473 -27.96 -3.02 -9.64
N ARG A 474 -27.61 -2.29 -10.71
CA ARG A 474 -26.41 -2.56 -11.52
C ARG A 474 -25.57 -1.30 -11.70
N PRO A 475 -24.23 -1.42 -11.78
CA PRO A 475 -23.34 -0.28 -12.02
C PRO A 475 -23.67 0.51 -13.29
N LYS A 476 -24.14 -0.17 -14.35
CA LYS A 476 -24.54 0.48 -15.61
C LYS A 476 -25.76 1.40 -15.50
N ASP A 477 -26.53 1.27 -14.41
CA ASP A 477 -27.73 2.09 -14.17
C ASP A 477 -27.40 3.34 -13.32
N LEU A 478 -26.13 3.51 -12.92
CA LEU A 478 -25.66 4.70 -12.22
C LEU A 478 -25.66 5.90 -13.19
N PRO A 479 -26.04 7.11 -12.72
CA PRO A 479 -25.91 8.30 -13.54
C PRO A 479 -24.43 8.55 -13.87
N SER A 480 -24.16 9.24 -14.99
CA SER A 480 -22.80 9.62 -15.40
C SER A 480 -22.07 10.47 -14.35
N THR A 481 -22.82 11.16 -13.49
CA THR A 481 -22.29 11.96 -12.36
C THR A 481 -22.01 11.14 -11.10
N ALA A 482 -22.34 9.85 -11.08
CA ALA A 482 -22.10 9.01 -9.91
C ALA A 482 -20.60 8.89 -9.62
N GLY A 483 -20.21 9.27 -8.40
CA GLY A 483 -18.82 9.26 -7.99
C GLY A 483 -18.01 10.47 -8.44
N VAL A 484 -18.63 11.46 -9.10
CA VAL A 484 -17.99 12.74 -9.42
C VAL A 484 -17.95 13.62 -8.17
N TYR A 485 -16.74 13.99 -7.76
CA TYR A 485 -16.45 14.95 -6.71
C TYR A 485 -15.63 16.09 -7.27
N TYR A 486 -15.46 17.15 -6.48
CA TYR A 486 -14.74 18.33 -6.91
C TYR A 486 -13.53 18.55 -6.01
N TYR A 487 -12.51 19.22 -6.52
CA TYR A 487 -11.41 19.73 -5.69
C TYR A 487 -10.93 21.07 -6.22
N SER A 488 -10.30 21.86 -5.37
CA SER A 488 -9.59 23.08 -5.78
C SER A 488 -8.15 23.01 -5.29
N ASN A 489 -7.20 23.62 -6.02
CA ASN A 489 -5.79 23.54 -5.64
C ASN A 489 -5.54 24.27 -4.32
N SER A 490 -6.21 25.42 -4.12
CA SER A 490 -6.02 26.24 -2.94
C SER A 490 -6.67 25.67 -1.68
N CYS A 491 -7.83 25.03 -1.82
CA CYS A 491 -8.64 24.59 -0.67
C CYS A 491 -8.83 23.08 -0.55
N GLY A 492 -8.21 22.31 -1.44
CA GLY A 492 -8.23 20.85 -1.42
C GLY A 492 -9.56 20.25 -1.87
N PHE A 493 -9.86 19.07 -1.37
CA PHE A 493 -11.04 18.30 -1.74
C PHE A 493 -12.35 18.99 -1.35
N LYS A 494 -13.32 18.90 -2.25
CA LYS A 494 -14.67 19.43 -2.12
C LYS A 494 -15.70 18.32 -2.24
N GLY A 495 -16.83 18.54 -1.60
CA GLY A 495 -17.95 17.61 -1.69
C GLY A 495 -18.48 17.48 -3.12
N SER A 496 -19.31 16.47 -3.33
CA SER A 496 -20.00 16.29 -4.60
C SER A 496 -21.10 17.34 -4.75
N LEU A 497 -21.11 18.07 -5.88
CA LEU A 497 -22.27 18.83 -6.32
C LEU A 497 -23.14 17.91 -7.16
N VAL A 498 -24.12 17.25 -6.56
CA VAL A 498 -25.21 16.70 -7.37
C VAL A 498 -26.50 17.29 -6.84
N PRO A 499 -27.07 18.32 -7.50
CA PRO A 499 -28.51 18.38 -7.62
C PRO A 499 -28.87 17.19 -8.50
N LEU A 500 -29.38 16.13 -7.87
CA LEU A 500 -29.99 15.05 -8.62
C LEU A 500 -31.13 15.69 -9.42
N SER A 501 -31.22 15.33 -10.71
CA SER A 501 -32.42 15.43 -11.56
C SER A 501 -33.68 15.80 -10.80
N ASN A 502 -34.53 16.70 -11.32
CA ASN A 502 -35.82 17.26 -10.82
C ASN A 502 -36.64 16.53 -9.71
N ASP A 503 -36.39 15.27 -9.40
CA ASP A 503 -36.70 14.57 -8.15
C ASP A 503 -36.14 15.27 -6.91
N LYS A 504 -36.91 16.26 -6.43
CA LYS A 504 -36.78 16.99 -5.15
C LYS A 504 -36.70 16.09 -3.89
N LYS A 505 -36.71 14.75 -4.02
CA LYS A 505 -36.79 13.80 -2.90
C LYS A 505 -35.44 13.26 -2.41
N ILE A 506 -34.36 13.36 -3.18
CA ILE A 506 -33.05 12.89 -2.71
C ILE A 506 -32.34 14.04 -1.98
N LYS A 507 -32.59 14.17 -0.67
CA LYS A 507 -31.84 15.08 0.20
C LYS A 507 -30.35 14.76 0.05
N SER A 508 -29.54 15.77 -0.30
CA SER A 508 -28.08 15.70 -0.39
C SER A 508 -27.48 15.31 0.97
N SER A 509 -27.42 14.01 1.25
CA SER A 509 -27.06 13.47 2.56
C SER A 509 -25.54 13.49 2.85
N CYS A 510 -24.74 14.15 2.00
CA CYS A 510 -23.29 14.32 2.19
C CYS A 510 -22.90 15.42 3.20
N LEU A 511 -23.85 15.98 3.97
CA LEU A 511 -23.60 17.11 4.89
C LEU A 511 -22.69 16.78 6.11
N ASN A 512 -22.44 15.51 6.41
CA ASN A 512 -21.72 15.12 7.63
C ASN A 512 -20.26 14.68 7.42
N SER A 513 -19.75 14.61 6.19
CA SER A 513 -18.34 14.32 5.92
C SER A 513 -17.57 15.63 5.75
N PHE A 514 -16.86 16.04 6.80
CA PHE A 514 -15.89 17.15 6.85
C PHE A 514 -16.41 18.53 6.42
N GLY A 515 -16.92 19.32 7.39
CA GLY A 515 -16.98 20.80 7.35
C GLY A 515 -17.07 21.43 5.96
N SER A 516 -18.05 21.00 5.16
CA SER A 516 -18.01 21.05 3.71
C SER A 516 -17.75 22.47 3.22
N PHE A 517 -16.57 22.68 2.63
CA PHE A 517 -16.43 23.77 1.69
C PHE A 517 -17.44 23.52 0.58
N ASN A 518 -18.35 24.47 0.40
CA ASN A 518 -19.36 24.34 -0.63
C ASN A 518 -18.70 24.62 -1.97
N CYS A 519 -19.30 24.09 -3.01
CA CYS A 519 -19.05 24.57 -4.34
C CYS A 519 -20.35 25.22 -4.85
N THR A 520 -20.22 26.19 -5.73
CA THR A 520 -21.32 26.85 -6.42
C THR A 520 -21.16 26.61 -7.90
N TYR A 521 -22.19 26.11 -8.55
CA TYR A 521 -22.20 25.93 -9.99
C TYR A 521 -22.67 27.24 -10.65
N SER A 522 -21.89 27.77 -11.59
CA SER A 522 -22.28 28.88 -12.46
C SER A 522 -22.92 28.31 -13.71
N PHE A 523 -24.20 28.66 -13.95
CA PHE A 523 -24.88 28.29 -15.19
C PHE A 523 -24.38 29.08 -16.40
N GLU A 524 -23.77 30.25 -16.18
CA GLU A 524 -23.26 31.12 -17.25
C GLU A 524 -21.97 30.54 -17.84
N ASP A 525 -21.07 30.05 -16.97
CA ASP A 525 -19.74 29.59 -17.36
C ASP A 525 -19.63 28.06 -17.48
N ASP A 526 -20.70 27.32 -17.16
CA ASP A 526 -20.70 25.85 -16.97
C ASP A 526 -19.57 25.35 -16.05
N ASN A 527 -19.18 26.19 -15.09
CA ASN A 527 -18.06 25.95 -14.19
C ASN A 527 -18.50 25.81 -12.74
N VAL A 528 -17.78 24.97 -12.00
CA VAL A 528 -17.95 24.82 -10.56
C VAL A 528 -16.92 25.68 -9.87
N PHE A 529 -17.36 26.53 -8.94
CA PHE A 529 -16.51 27.43 -8.18
C PHE A 529 -16.47 27.05 -6.71
N CYS A 530 -15.35 27.32 -6.05
CA CYS A 530 -15.24 27.14 -4.61
C CYS A 530 -16.00 28.26 -3.87
N ASP A 531 -16.92 27.87 -2.98
CA ASP A 531 -17.68 28.78 -2.13
C ASP A 531 -17.41 28.52 -0.63
N HIS A 532 -16.79 29.51 0.00
CA HIS A 532 -16.69 29.56 1.45
C HIS A 532 -17.90 30.28 2.04
N LYS A 533 -18.99 29.54 2.28
CA LYS A 533 -20.00 30.03 3.21
C LYS A 533 -19.34 30.22 4.57
N LYS A 534 -19.44 31.42 5.15
CA LYS A 534 -19.11 31.65 6.55
C LYS A 534 -19.93 30.65 7.36
N THR A 535 -19.30 29.59 7.87
CA THR A 535 -19.97 28.68 8.78
C THR A 535 -20.38 29.51 9.98
N ASN A 536 -21.68 29.71 10.19
CA ASN A 536 -22.18 30.36 11.40
C ASN A 536 -21.62 29.57 12.59
N LYS A 537 -20.68 30.17 13.33
CA LYS A 537 -19.99 29.56 14.49
C LYS A 537 -20.94 29.24 15.65
N SER A 538 -22.25 29.45 15.49
CA SER A 538 -23.27 29.16 16.50
C SER A 538 -23.52 27.66 16.60
N ARG A 539 -22.77 26.93 17.44
CA ARG A 539 -23.19 25.75 18.25
C ARG A 539 -22.07 24.78 18.67
N ARG A 540 -20.77 25.14 18.62
CA ARG A 540 -19.77 24.38 19.41
C ARG A 540 -19.75 24.93 20.84
N LYS A 541 -20.70 24.49 21.68
CA LYS A 541 -20.63 24.69 23.14
C LYS A 541 -19.77 23.57 23.76
N ASN A 542 -18.88 23.99 24.66
CA ASN A 542 -18.23 23.23 25.73
C ASN A 542 -17.17 22.19 25.33
N VAL A 543 -15.96 22.66 25.03
CA VAL A 543 -14.71 21.92 25.30
C VAL A 543 -13.80 22.86 26.11
N SER A 544 -13.12 22.34 27.13
CA SER A 544 -12.43 23.13 28.14
C SER A 544 -11.23 23.94 27.59
N PRO A 545 -10.91 25.11 28.18
CA PRO A 545 -10.17 26.16 27.47
C PRO A 545 -8.63 26.09 27.54
N SER A 546 -8.02 25.13 28.22
CA SER A 546 -6.67 25.35 28.78
C SER A 546 -5.47 24.94 27.92
N GLN A 547 -5.61 24.42 26.69
CA GLN A 547 -4.44 24.06 25.84
C GLN A 547 -4.55 24.40 24.33
N HIS A 548 -5.60 25.10 23.90
CA HIS A 548 -5.89 25.30 22.46
C HIS A 548 -5.63 26.71 21.90
N LEU A 549 -5.41 27.72 22.74
CA LEU A 549 -5.48 29.12 22.30
C LEU A 549 -4.38 29.55 21.30
N GLU A 550 -3.17 28.99 21.40
CA GLU A 550 -2.04 29.43 20.58
C GLU A 550 -1.97 28.72 19.21
N LYS A 551 -2.31 27.42 19.18
CA LYS A 551 -2.44 26.64 17.93
C LYS A 551 -3.62 27.12 17.09
N ASP A 552 -4.74 27.43 17.74
CA ASP A 552 -5.93 27.93 17.05
C ASP A 552 -5.69 29.31 16.45
N TYR A 553 -4.87 30.18 17.06
CA TYR A 553 -4.62 31.52 16.52
C TYR A 553 -3.78 31.49 15.23
N ILE A 554 -2.72 30.68 15.20
CA ILE A 554 -1.84 30.51 14.02
C ILE A 554 -2.60 29.77 12.89
N GLU A 555 -3.38 28.73 13.22
CA GLU A 555 -4.22 28.06 12.22
C GLU A 555 -5.34 28.98 11.72
N ASN A 556 -5.92 29.83 12.57
CA ASN A 556 -6.98 30.75 12.14
C ASN A 556 -6.46 31.85 11.20
N THR A 557 -5.28 32.41 11.45
CA THR A 557 -4.67 33.44 10.58
C THR A 557 -4.21 32.88 9.24
N ALA A 558 -3.61 31.69 9.22
CA ALA A 558 -3.30 30.98 7.98
C ALA A 558 -4.57 30.63 7.18
N ASN A 559 -5.62 30.16 7.86
CA ASN A 559 -6.89 29.82 7.23
C ASN A 559 -7.65 31.05 6.70
N THR A 560 -7.56 32.23 7.32
CA THR A 560 -8.19 33.44 6.79
C THR A 560 -7.57 33.91 5.48
N ASN A 561 -6.24 33.79 5.32
CA ASN A 561 -5.54 34.19 4.09
C ASN A 561 -5.77 33.21 2.93
N VAL A 562 -5.96 31.92 3.22
CA VAL A 562 -6.34 30.92 2.21
C VAL A 562 -7.80 31.13 1.77
N ARG A 563 -8.70 31.47 2.72
CA ARG A 563 -10.13 31.69 2.44
C ARG A 563 -10.43 32.89 1.54
N SER A 564 -9.63 33.95 1.61
CA SER A 564 -9.81 35.13 0.75
C SER A 564 -9.38 34.87 -0.70
N LYS A 565 -8.35 34.04 -0.92
CA LYS A 565 -7.84 33.70 -2.26
C LYS A 565 -8.67 32.67 -3.01
N CYS A 566 -9.45 31.86 -2.29
CA CYS A 566 -10.15 30.70 -2.84
C CYS A 566 -11.58 31.01 -3.31
N LYS A 567 -12.10 32.22 -3.01
CA LYS A 567 -13.43 32.64 -3.46
C LYS A 567 -13.40 32.78 -4.98
N ASN A 568 -14.22 32.01 -5.68
CA ASN A 568 -14.29 31.92 -7.16
C ASN A 568 -13.12 31.17 -7.82
N GLU A 569 -12.36 30.34 -7.09
CA GLU A 569 -11.45 29.39 -7.72
C GLU A 569 -12.27 28.30 -8.43
N ILE A 570 -11.97 28.03 -9.70
CA ILE A 570 -12.60 26.92 -10.45
C ILE A 570 -12.20 25.60 -9.78
N CYS A 571 -13.20 24.78 -9.46
CA CYS A 571 -13.02 23.44 -8.96
C CYS A 571 -12.99 22.44 -10.12
N HIS A 572 -12.09 21.47 -10.01
CA HIS A 572 -11.94 20.41 -10.99
C HIS A 572 -12.78 19.20 -10.60
N ALA A 573 -13.54 18.66 -11.55
CA ALA A 573 -14.28 17.42 -11.38
C ALA A 573 -13.37 16.20 -11.45
N ILE A 574 -13.62 15.20 -10.60
CA ILE A 574 -12.90 13.93 -10.60
C ILE A 574 -13.83 12.78 -10.21
N ASN A 575 -13.77 11.67 -10.97
CA ASN A 575 -14.45 10.44 -10.58
C ASN A 575 -13.62 9.70 -9.52
N MET A 576 -14.14 9.61 -8.31
CA MET A 576 -13.47 9.03 -7.14
C MET A 576 -13.63 7.51 -7.01
N ILE A 577 -14.39 6.86 -7.91
CA ILE A 577 -14.58 5.41 -7.86
C ILE A 577 -13.30 4.70 -8.32
N GLY A 578 -12.78 3.80 -7.48
CA GLY A 578 -11.58 3.03 -7.75
C GLY A 578 -10.29 3.80 -7.58
N ILE A 579 -10.30 4.98 -6.94
CA ILE A 579 -9.10 5.78 -6.77
C ILE A 579 -8.91 6.29 -5.33
N VAL A 580 -7.65 6.55 -5.00
CA VAL A 580 -7.22 7.38 -3.87
C VAL A 580 -6.65 8.66 -4.45
N LEU A 581 -7.26 9.78 -4.09
CA LEU A 581 -6.79 11.12 -4.44
C LEU A 581 -5.83 11.60 -3.35
N GLU A 582 -4.57 11.83 -3.69
CA GLU A 582 -3.64 12.59 -2.85
C GLU A 582 -3.77 14.06 -3.22
N ILE A 583 -4.20 14.90 -2.28
CA ILE A 583 -4.26 16.35 -2.45
C ILE A 583 -3.73 17.01 -1.18
N ASN A 584 -2.75 17.92 -1.30
CA ASN A 584 -2.16 18.62 -0.15
C ASN A 584 -1.65 17.69 0.98
N ASN A 585 -1.09 16.53 0.61
CA ASN A 585 -0.68 15.41 1.49
C ASN A 585 -1.80 14.59 2.13
N ASP A 586 -3.06 14.91 1.88
CA ASP A 586 -4.18 14.12 2.36
C ASP A 586 -4.57 13.10 1.30
N PHE A 587 -4.67 11.84 1.72
CA PHE A 587 -5.21 10.78 0.88
C PHE A 587 -6.71 10.68 1.12
N ILE A 588 -7.50 10.71 0.06
CA ILE A 588 -8.96 10.71 0.12
C ILE A 588 -9.48 9.63 -0.83
N SER A 589 -10.42 8.83 -0.36
CA SER A 589 -11.10 7.83 -1.19
C SER A 589 -12.55 7.66 -0.77
N LEU A 590 -13.30 6.86 -1.51
CA LEU A 590 -14.68 6.52 -1.18
C LEU A 590 -14.72 5.33 -0.22
N CYS A 591 -15.51 5.46 0.83
CA CYS A 591 -15.83 4.33 1.71
C CYS A 591 -16.45 3.18 0.91
N ASN A 592 -15.89 1.98 1.04
CA ASN A 592 -16.38 0.75 0.38
C ASN A 592 -17.79 0.33 0.82
N ARG A 593 -18.38 0.99 1.83
CA ARG A 593 -19.71 0.67 2.37
C ARG A 593 -20.78 1.69 2.02
N CYS A 594 -20.47 2.97 2.13
CA CYS A 594 -21.44 4.04 1.93
C CYS A 594 -21.11 5.00 0.78
N ALA A 595 -19.97 4.78 0.10
CA ALA A 595 -19.49 5.60 -1.01
C ALA A 595 -19.39 7.11 -0.67
N ASN A 596 -19.26 7.45 0.62
CA ASN A 596 -18.92 8.80 1.06
C ASN A 596 -17.40 8.98 1.06
N PRO A 597 -16.92 10.17 0.68
CA PRO A 597 -15.51 10.47 0.72
C PRO A 597 -15.03 10.49 2.18
N ALA A 598 -13.83 9.96 2.40
CA ALA A 598 -13.19 9.96 3.69
C ALA A 598 -11.67 9.97 3.52
N THR A 599 -10.96 10.46 4.53
CA THR A 599 -9.52 10.35 4.61
C THR A 599 -9.13 8.88 4.59
N TYR A 600 -8.41 8.49 3.55
CA TYR A 600 -7.96 7.13 3.29
C TYR A 600 -6.86 6.75 4.25
N HIS A 601 -7.15 6.23 5.44
CA HIS A 601 -6.17 5.98 6.51
C HIS A 601 -6.07 4.48 6.87
N PRO A 602 -4.89 3.95 7.28
CA PRO A 602 -4.70 2.54 7.58
C PRO A 602 -5.63 2.02 8.69
N THR A 603 -5.83 2.83 9.73
CA THR A 603 -6.73 2.49 10.86
C THR A 603 -8.21 2.45 10.50
N ARG A 604 -8.56 2.68 9.23
CA ARG A 604 -9.93 2.65 8.71
C ARG A 604 -10.19 1.41 7.85
N PHE A 605 -9.24 0.48 7.79
CA PHE A 605 -9.39 -0.79 7.10
C PHE A 605 -10.00 -1.84 8.02
N HIS A 606 -11.09 -2.44 7.57
CA HIS A 606 -11.76 -3.54 8.26
C HIS A 606 -11.99 -4.66 7.26
N PHE A 607 -11.39 -5.83 7.50
CA PHE A 607 -11.47 -6.99 6.60
C PHE A 607 -11.10 -6.65 5.14
N GLY A 608 -10.04 -5.87 4.93
CA GLY A 608 -9.58 -5.42 3.60
C GLY A 608 -10.41 -4.31 2.97
N LEU A 609 -11.49 -3.85 3.60
CA LEU A 609 -12.34 -2.76 3.10
C LEU A 609 -12.02 -1.44 3.80
N PHE A 610 -11.85 -0.37 3.02
CA PHE A 610 -11.72 0.99 3.53
C PHE A 610 -13.08 1.57 3.94
N LEU A 611 -13.24 1.93 5.21
CA LEU A 611 -14.47 2.48 5.76
C LEU A 611 -14.30 3.94 6.19
N CYS A 612 -15.30 4.79 5.95
CA CYS A 612 -15.29 6.14 6.53
C CYS A 612 -15.43 6.07 8.06
N GLY A 613 -15.12 7.16 8.77
CA GLY A 613 -15.17 7.18 10.24
C GLY A 613 -16.49 6.66 10.80
N LYS A 614 -17.62 7.18 10.31
CA LYS A 614 -18.95 6.69 10.70
C LYS A 614 -19.14 5.18 10.46
N CYS A 615 -18.76 4.69 9.29
CA CYS A 615 -18.92 3.27 8.96
C CYS A 615 -17.97 2.35 9.72
N SER A 616 -16.79 2.85 10.10
CA SER A 616 -15.79 2.19 10.94
C SER A 616 -16.29 2.10 12.38
N ASP A 617 -16.80 3.19 12.94
CA ASP A 617 -17.35 3.21 14.30
C ASP A 617 -18.60 2.31 14.38
N ASP A 618 -19.41 2.26 13.30
CA ASP A 618 -20.51 1.30 13.15
C ASP A 618 -20.02 -0.15 12.91
N SER A 619 -18.77 -0.36 12.49
CA SER A 619 -18.23 -1.69 12.14
C SER A 619 -17.70 -2.46 13.34
N GLU A 620 -17.27 -1.77 14.40
CA GLU A 620 -16.80 -2.44 15.62
C GLU A 620 -17.91 -3.24 16.32
N ASN A 621 -19.19 -3.09 15.94
CA ASN A 621 -20.27 -3.78 16.65
C ASN A 621 -21.49 -4.28 15.85
N ASP A 622 -21.68 -4.03 14.54
CA ASP A 622 -23.04 -4.18 13.96
C ASP A 622 -23.14 -4.32 12.41
N PHE A 623 -22.65 -5.41 11.81
CA PHE A 623 -23.00 -5.70 10.41
C PHE A 623 -23.00 -7.16 10.02
N CYS A 624 -23.88 -7.51 9.09
CA CYS A 624 -23.87 -8.85 8.51
C CYS A 624 -22.56 -9.09 7.76
N VAL A 625 -21.78 -10.09 8.16
CA VAL A 625 -20.49 -10.43 7.52
C VAL A 625 -20.65 -10.78 6.04
N ILE A 626 -21.78 -11.35 5.62
CA ILE A 626 -21.99 -11.77 4.22
C ILE A 626 -22.40 -10.59 3.32
N CYS A 627 -23.42 -9.82 3.70
CA CYS A 627 -23.95 -8.77 2.81
C CYS A 627 -23.54 -7.34 3.21
N HIS A 628 -22.76 -7.19 4.28
CA HIS A 628 -22.36 -5.91 4.88
C HIS A 628 -23.52 -4.97 5.26
N THR A 629 -24.73 -5.50 5.41
CA THR A 629 -25.89 -4.71 5.84
C THR A 629 -25.72 -4.30 7.30
N THR A 630 -25.80 -2.99 7.55
CA THR A 630 -25.67 -2.37 8.88
C THR A 630 -26.83 -2.76 9.78
N ILE A 631 -26.51 -3.12 11.02
CA ILE A 631 -27.50 -3.27 12.08
C ILE A 631 -27.72 -1.88 12.67
N THR A 632 -28.83 -1.24 12.33
CA THR A 632 -29.22 -0.03 13.06
C THR A 632 -29.67 -0.42 14.46
N LYS A 633 -29.48 0.44 15.47
CA LYS A 633 -29.96 0.19 16.85
C LYS A 633 -31.44 -0.23 16.91
N SER A 634 -32.26 0.23 15.97
CA SER A 634 -33.68 -0.15 15.82
C SER A 634 -33.93 -1.55 15.22
N ARG A 635 -32.95 -2.14 14.53
CA ARG A 635 -33.05 -3.45 13.85
C ARG A 635 -32.31 -4.59 14.57
N ARG A 636 -31.54 -4.30 15.63
CA ARG A 636 -30.71 -5.26 16.38
C ARG A 636 -31.45 -6.53 16.85
N ARG A 637 -32.74 -6.46 17.19
CA ARG A 637 -33.45 -7.61 17.80
C ARG A 637 -34.33 -8.45 16.86
N ARG A 638 -34.60 -8.02 15.61
CA ARG A 638 -35.61 -8.69 14.76
C ARG A 638 -35.08 -9.24 13.43
N GLN A 639 -33.87 -8.87 13.01
CA GLN A 639 -33.39 -9.20 11.65
C GLN A 639 -31.97 -9.73 11.60
N PHE A 640 -31.28 -9.85 12.72
CA PHE A 640 -29.90 -10.32 12.77
C PHE A 640 -29.73 -11.30 13.92
N SER A 641 -28.96 -12.35 13.68
CA SER A 641 -28.48 -13.25 14.72
C SER A 641 -26.96 -13.14 14.80
N THR A 642 -26.44 -13.41 15.99
CA THR A 642 -25.01 -13.62 16.18
C THR A 642 -24.70 -15.10 15.98
N LYS A 643 -23.59 -15.38 15.31
CA LYS A 643 -22.97 -16.71 15.26
C LYS A 643 -21.56 -16.57 15.78
N GLU A 644 -21.18 -17.45 16.68
CA GLU A 644 -19.78 -17.64 17.00
C GLU A 644 -19.10 -18.35 15.83
N VAL A 645 -17.96 -17.82 15.42
CA VAL A 645 -17.14 -18.41 14.37
C VAL A 645 -15.71 -18.51 14.85
N LEU A 646 -15.03 -19.52 14.35
CA LEU A 646 -13.60 -19.68 14.55
C LEU A 646 -12.89 -18.72 13.58
N ASP A 647 -12.26 -17.68 14.13
CA ASP A 647 -11.44 -16.74 13.35
C ASP A 647 -10.00 -17.28 13.25
N ASN A 648 -9.77 -18.09 12.21
CA ASN A 648 -8.45 -18.65 11.93
C ASN A 648 -7.55 -17.67 11.14
N SER A 649 -7.87 -16.37 11.12
CA SER A 649 -7.02 -15.35 10.50
C SER A 649 -5.78 -15.01 11.33
N THR A 650 -5.76 -15.46 12.58
CA THR A 650 -4.61 -15.42 13.49
C THR A 650 -4.18 -16.84 13.85
N ASP A 651 -2.93 -17.00 14.29
CA ASP A 651 -2.40 -18.30 14.74
C ASP A 651 -3.15 -18.84 15.98
N ASP A 652 -3.82 -17.96 16.73
CA ASP A 652 -4.78 -18.34 17.76
C ASP A 652 -6.18 -18.52 17.16
N ILE A 653 -6.81 -19.67 17.43
CA ILE A 653 -8.24 -19.88 17.15
C ILE A 653 -9.04 -19.03 18.15
N VAL A 654 -9.41 -17.83 17.73
CA VAL A 654 -10.24 -16.94 18.55
C VAL A 654 -11.70 -17.14 18.16
N LEU A 655 -12.52 -17.49 19.15
CA LEU A 655 -13.98 -17.42 19.01
C LEU A 655 -14.37 -15.96 18.81
N LYS A 656 -14.86 -15.66 17.61
CA LYS A 656 -15.30 -14.33 17.23
C LYS A 656 -16.78 -14.35 16.98
N GLN A 657 -17.49 -13.43 17.62
CA GLN A 657 -18.91 -13.27 17.35
C GLN A 657 -19.09 -12.45 16.07
N ILE A 658 -19.68 -13.07 15.05
CA ILE A 658 -20.11 -12.37 13.85
C ILE A 658 -21.61 -12.15 13.85
N TRP A 659 -22.04 -11.11 13.16
CA TRP A 659 -23.46 -10.89 12.94
C TRP A 659 -23.84 -11.34 11.54
N LEU A 660 -25.05 -11.89 11.40
CA LEU A 660 -25.64 -12.33 10.14
C LEU A 660 -27.06 -11.80 10.04
N CYS A 661 -27.47 -11.30 8.88
CA CYS A 661 -28.87 -10.92 8.69
C CYS A 661 -29.73 -12.15 8.36
N SER A 662 -30.97 -12.13 8.79
CA SER A 662 -32.00 -13.15 8.53
C SER A 662 -32.13 -13.50 7.04
N SER A 663 -32.00 -12.53 6.14
CA SER A 663 -31.99 -12.79 4.70
C SER A 663 -30.80 -13.63 4.26
N CYS A 664 -29.59 -13.36 4.78
CA CYS A 664 -28.41 -14.14 4.47
C CYS A 664 -28.45 -15.53 5.10
N ILE A 665 -28.92 -15.65 6.34
CA ILE A 665 -29.12 -16.94 7.02
C ILE A 665 -30.04 -17.83 6.20
N LYS A 666 -31.19 -17.29 5.76
CA LYS A 666 -32.14 -18.01 4.89
C LYS A 666 -31.57 -18.31 3.50
N LYS A 667 -30.94 -17.33 2.84
CA LYS A 667 -30.38 -17.48 1.49
C LYS A 667 -29.34 -18.60 1.43
N HIS A 668 -28.47 -18.66 2.44
CA HIS A 668 -27.36 -19.61 2.47
C HIS A 668 -27.64 -20.85 3.31
N LYS A 669 -28.88 -21.02 3.80
CA LYS A 669 -29.30 -22.14 4.65
C LYS A 669 -28.32 -22.41 5.80
N ILE A 670 -27.88 -21.35 6.46
CA ILE A 670 -26.93 -21.45 7.57
C ILE A 670 -27.69 -22.06 8.75
N ASP A 671 -27.37 -23.30 9.11
CA ASP A 671 -28.02 -23.99 10.21
C ASP A 671 -27.57 -23.38 11.55
N GLU A 672 -28.53 -23.18 12.45
CA GLU A 672 -28.25 -22.67 13.79
C GLU A 672 -27.51 -23.73 14.62
N ASN A 673 -27.69 -25.02 14.31
CA ASN A 673 -27.17 -26.16 15.09
C ASN A 673 -25.91 -26.82 14.50
N GLU A 674 -25.41 -26.39 13.33
CA GLU A 674 -24.17 -26.94 12.76
C GLU A 674 -22.92 -26.49 13.53
N ASN A 675 -21.87 -27.34 13.49
CA ASN A 675 -20.53 -27.11 14.02
C ASN A 675 -20.04 -25.68 13.71
N LEU A 676 -19.30 -25.08 14.66
CA LEU A 676 -18.78 -23.71 14.58
C LEU A 676 -18.08 -23.45 13.23
N PRO A 677 -18.68 -22.65 12.33
CA PRO A 677 -18.09 -22.43 11.02
C PRO A 677 -16.88 -21.49 11.14
N THR A 678 -15.92 -21.60 10.24
CA THR A 678 -14.78 -20.66 10.20
C THR A 678 -15.21 -19.33 9.59
N LEU A 679 -14.62 -18.20 10.02
CA LEU A 679 -14.88 -16.89 9.43
C LEU A 679 -14.67 -16.88 7.90
N SER A 680 -13.66 -17.61 7.43
CA SER A 680 -13.35 -17.77 6.00
C SER A 680 -14.48 -18.39 5.17
N SER A 681 -15.29 -19.28 5.79
CA SER A 681 -16.43 -19.91 5.11
C SER A 681 -17.53 -18.90 4.81
N PHE A 682 -17.77 -17.96 5.73
CA PHE A 682 -18.73 -16.88 5.56
C PHE A 682 -18.26 -15.82 4.57
N LEU A 683 -16.96 -15.52 4.52
CA LEU A 683 -16.41 -14.57 3.56
C LEU A 683 -16.56 -15.07 2.11
N LYS A 684 -16.49 -16.39 1.86
CA LYS A 684 -16.74 -16.96 0.52
C LYS A 684 -18.17 -16.78 0.03
N LEU A 685 -19.13 -16.66 0.95
CA LEU A 685 -20.52 -16.41 0.59
C LEU A 685 -20.75 -14.96 0.11
N GLN A 686 -19.78 -14.06 0.28
CA GLN A 686 -19.84 -12.72 -0.28
C GLN A 686 -19.71 -12.70 -1.81
N ASP A 687 -19.03 -13.70 -2.38
CA ASP A 687 -18.75 -13.81 -3.81
C ASP A 687 -19.88 -14.51 -4.59
N THR A 688 -20.92 -14.98 -3.89
CA THR A 688 -22.12 -15.69 -4.42
C THR A 688 -23.41 -14.89 -4.25
#